data_AF-A0A7X8LRR9-F1
#
_entry.id   AF-A0A7X8LRR9-F1
#
_cell.length_a   1.000
_cell.length_b   1.000
_cell.length_c   1.000
_cell.angle_alpha   90.00
_cell.angle_beta   90.00
_cell.angle_gamma   90.00
#
_symmetry.space_group_name_H-M   'P 1'
#
loop_
_entity.id
_entity.type
_entity.pdbx_description
1 polymer ?
#
loop_
_entity_poly.entity_id
_entity_poly.type
_entity_poly.pdbx_seq_one_letter_code
_entity_poly.pdbx_strand_id
1 'polypeptide(L)'
;MRKIEKIIADAAAQGRSSLNECEVYSILDALGLPTPERVFIPMDKLPAGGYEEFEGGKVVLKVVSHAVLHKTESGGVVVCGKIAAKEHMAKLKKNFPAAEGVLVSEFVEHPQFALGSELMIGARYDKAFGPTVVFGVGGTDAEALTARLRPGTAPAVMPCALASSDEDWQKFLDSAWVWRYCSGKVRGGKRQLDDSAALKWLKAFARLAQHFSPEGKAKWIIEEVEVNPAAVSGARLIALDGVLRFRPRRAEEGRAFPPEGAVDALLRPQVVAVAGVSEKKVNMGRIILRNVLSAGFPAEKTFILKDAEGEIDGARCIPDCASLPETVDMLVVAIPSPEVPALLSEAADSGKVRGVVLISGGMGEKEGSADTKEKVLEVMRSARSKKREFALSGGNSLGIVSNPSKVNTLFIPREKMEPPLGETMSHAPTAFVSQSGAFVISVLSKQPRFKPVYCVTVGNQMDVTVADYVERIVQDQSIKAVFAYVEGLKESDGLKLAAAASKLRADGRRLGVYFAGRTPAGQKAVMGHTASIAGDFAVARAVLSRAGAYVADTLEDFENYVQLCSCCGSLKAPSGKLFALSNAGFESAAMADNITPGGALVLPQPEPALAAELAEILKTHRLDSIVDVKNPLDATPMAPDAALLELSRAVLAAEAYDCMIISPVPLTPVMKTLASEGLDKSLPSALAPLCRRAGIPVVFCVAAGPLYDPFCAAAQEAGMPVFRSADRAVRALAAFVRPA
;
A
#
# COMPACT_ATOMS: atom_id res chain seq x y z
N MET A 1 -30.12 1.94 -16.29
CA MET A 1 -29.93 2.99 -15.25
C MET A 1 -31.23 3.62 -14.76
N ARG A 2 -32.05 4.31 -15.56
CA ARG A 2 -33.32 4.94 -15.06
C ARG A 2 -34.25 4.00 -14.28
N LYS A 3 -34.42 2.75 -14.74
CA LYS A 3 -35.21 1.73 -14.01
C LYS A 3 -34.62 1.42 -12.63
N ILE A 4 -33.30 1.37 -12.52
CA ILE A 4 -32.57 1.11 -11.27
C ILE A 4 -32.71 2.30 -10.31
N GLU A 5 -32.59 3.53 -10.82
CA GLU A 5 -32.81 4.74 -10.02
C GLU A 5 -34.23 4.79 -9.44
N LYS A 6 -35.23 4.36 -10.22
CA LYS A 6 -36.61 4.27 -9.74
C LYS A 6 -36.75 3.25 -8.60
N ILE A 7 -36.18 2.05 -8.74
CA ILE A 7 -36.21 1.02 -7.68
C ILE A 7 -35.61 1.56 -6.38
N ILE A 8 -34.44 2.22 -6.46
CA ILE A 8 -33.79 2.81 -5.29
C ILE A 8 -34.63 3.96 -4.71
N ALA A 9 -35.22 4.82 -5.55
CA ALA A 9 -36.06 5.92 -5.10
C ALA A 9 -37.35 5.42 -4.41
N ASP A 10 -37.99 4.38 -4.94
CA ASP A 10 -39.18 3.76 -4.37
C ASP A 10 -38.86 3.15 -2.99
N ALA A 11 -37.68 2.52 -2.86
CA ALA A 11 -37.18 2.03 -1.57
C ALA A 11 -36.87 3.15 -0.57
N ALA A 12 -36.21 4.21 -1.02
CA ALA A 12 -35.89 5.35 -0.18
C ALA A 12 -37.15 6.10 0.30
N ALA A 13 -38.18 6.19 -0.53
CA ALA A 13 -39.47 6.77 -0.17
C ALA A 13 -40.18 6.00 0.96
N GLN A 14 -39.82 4.73 1.15
CA GLN A 14 -40.27 3.89 2.27
C GLN A 14 -39.34 3.98 3.49
N GLY A 15 -38.36 4.90 3.50
CA GLY A 15 -37.40 5.08 4.58
C GLY A 15 -36.27 4.03 4.62
N ARG A 16 -36.08 3.26 3.53
CA ARG A 16 -35.08 2.18 3.47
C ARG A 16 -33.73 2.67 2.95
N SER A 17 -32.66 1.99 3.36
CA SER A 17 -31.28 2.16 2.88
C SER A 17 -30.70 0.88 2.25
N SER A 18 -31.54 -0.13 2.05
CA SER A 18 -31.20 -1.39 1.41
C SER A 18 -32.37 -1.91 0.57
N LEU A 19 -32.03 -2.73 -0.42
CA LEU A 19 -32.99 -3.41 -1.28
C LEU A 19 -33.17 -4.86 -0.83
N ASN A 20 -34.39 -5.38 -0.98
CA ASN A 20 -34.64 -6.80 -0.81
C ASN A 20 -34.23 -7.58 -2.07
N GLU A 21 -34.15 -8.91 -1.95
CA GLU A 21 -33.70 -9.79 -3.02
C GLU A 21 -34.51 -9.64 -4.32
N CYS A 22 -35.84 -9.45 -4.24
CA CYS A 22 -36.69 -9.24 -5.43
C CYS A 22 -36.30 -7.97 -6.20
N GLU A 23 -35.98 -6.90 -5.47
CA GLU A 23 -35.53 -5.62 -6.03
C GLU A 23 -34.12 -5.76 -6.62
N VAL A 24 -33.22 -6.49 -5.95
CA VAL A 24 -31.87 -6.78 -6.46
C VAL A 24 -31.94 -7.58 -7.75
N TYR A 25 -32.74 -8.65 -7.81
CA TYR A 25 -32.94 -9.39 -9.05
C TYR A 25 -33.53 -8.53 -10.17
N SER A 26 -34.46 -7.62 -9.84
CA SER A 26 -34.99 -6.66 -10.83
C SER A 26 -33.92 -5.71 -11.38
N ILE A 27 -32.88 -5.39 -10.60
CA ILE A 27 -31.70 -4.64 -11.05
C ILE A 27 -30.82 -5.51 -11.94
N LEU A 28 -30.52 -6.76 -11.53
CA LEU A 28 -29.73 -7.70 -12.32
C LEU A 28 -30.36 -7.97 -13.68
N ASP A 29 -31.68 -8.18 -13.74
CA ASP A 29 -32.43 -8.35 -14.98
C ASP A 29 -32.31 -7.10 -15.87
N ALA A 30 -32.39 -5.90 -15.29
CA ALA A 30 -32.22 -4.65 -16.02
C ALA A 30 -30.79 -4.43 -16.56
N LEU A 31 -29.81 -5.14 -15.99
CA LEU A 31 -28.42 -5.21 -16.47
C LEU A 31 -28.20 -6.39 -17.44
N GLY A 32 -29.22 -7.23 -17.67
CA GLY A 32 -29.14 -8.43 -18.49
C GLY A 32 -28.31 -9.54 -17.85
N LEU A 33 -28.22 -9.57 -16.53
CA LEU A 33 -27.50 -10.59 -15.76
C LEU A 33 -28.48 -11.72 -15.36
N PRO A 34 -28.13 -13.01 -15.56
CA PRO A 34 -29.05 -14.10 -15.30
C PRO A 34 -29.46 -14.22 -13.83
N THR A 35 -30.76 -14.34 -13.61
CA THR A 35 -31.39 -14.68 -12.34
C THR A 35 -32.32 -15.89 -12.52
N PRO A 36 -32.65 -16.65 -11.46
CA PRO A 36 -33.58 -17.76 -11.54
C PRO A 36 -34.99 -17.30 -11.93
N GLU A 37 -35.76 -18.18 -12.58
CA GLU A 37 -37.20 -17.97 -12.68
C GLU A 37 -37.80 -17.87 -11.28
N ARG A 38 -38.73 -16.93 -11.09
CA ARG A 38 -39.22 -16.60 -9.75
C ARG A 38 -40.61 -16.01 -9.73
N VAL A 39 -41.31 -16.25 -8.62
CA VAL A 39 -42.59 -15.62 -8.29
C VAL A 39 -42.56 -15.16 -6.83
N PHE A 40 -42.90 -13.89 -6.61
CA PHE A 40 -43.08 -13.35 -5.26
C PHE A 40 -44.53 -13.52 -4.83
N ILE A 41 -44.75 -14.16 -3.69
CA ILE A 41 -46.07 -14.39 -3.11
C ILE A 41 -46.19 -13.57 -1.82
N PRO A 42 -47.02 -12.52 -1.80
CA PRO A 42 -47.31 -11.73 -0.60
C PRO A 42 -47.81 -12.59 0.57
N MET A 43 -47.49 -12.19 1.80
CA MET A 43 -47.77 -12.98 3.00
C MET A 43 -49.27 -13.30 3.21
N ASP A 44 -50.14 -12.36 2.84
CA ASP A 44 -51.61 -12.50 2.89
C ASP A 44 -52.12 -13.55 1.90
N LYS A 45 -51.40 -13.81 0.81
CA LYS A 45 -51.76 -14.77 -0.25
C LYS A 45 -51.16 -16.17 -0.08
N LEU A 46 -50.32 -16.38 0.93
CA LEU A 46 -49.68 -17.68 1.16
C LEU A 46 -50.63 -18.72 1.80
N PRO A 47 -50.57 -20.01 1.39
CA PRO A 47 -49.76 -20.55 0.28
C PRO A 47 -50.44 -20.38 -1.10
N ALA A 48 -49.67 -20.07 -2.16
CA ALA A 48 -50.16 -19.96 -3.54
C ALA A 48 -49.33 -20.83 -4.52
N GLY A 49 -49.76 -20.94 -5.78
CA GLY A 49 -49.03 -21.60 -6.88
C GLY A 49 -48.29 -20.60 -7.79
N GLY A 50 -47.98 -21.01 -9.02
CA GLY A 50 -47.26 -20.22 -10.04
C GLY A 50 -45.79 -20.62 -10.23
N TYR A 51 -45.30 -21.59 -9.47
CA TYR A 51 -43.94 -22.14 -9.59
C TYR A 51 -43.92 -23.55 -10.18
N GLU A 52 -45.10 -24.14 -10.42
CA GLU A 52 -45.24 -25.47 -10.99
C GLU A 52 -44.61 -25.56 -12.39
N GLU A 53 -44.64 -24.46 -13.15
CA GLU A 53 -44.12 -24.33 -14.52
C GLU A 53 -42.58 -24.20 -14.61
N PHE A 54 -41.89 -23.88 -13.51
CA PHE A 54 -40.42 -23.74 -13.52
C PHE A 54 -39.76 -25.04 -14.00
N GLU A 55 -38.53 -25.01 -14.52
CA GLU A 55 -37.85 -26.25 -14.87
C GLU A 55 -37.46 -27.07 -13.61
N GLY A 56 -37.38 -28.40 -13.74
CA GLY A 56 -36.96 -29.29 -12.65
C GLY A 56 -38.03 -29.64 -11.59
N GLY A 57 -37.64 -30.49 -10.64
CA GLY A 57 -38.54 -31.04 -9.60
C GLY A 57 -38.51 -30.31 -8.25
N LYS A 58 -37.61 -29.34 -8.09
CA LYS A 58 -37.36 -28.62 -6.83
C LYS A 58 -37.55 -27.11 -7.00
N VAL A 59 -37.83 -26.43 -5.89
CA VAL A 59 -37.89 -24.97 -5.78
C VAL A 59 -37.21 -24.51 -4.51
N VAL A 60 -36.80 -23.25 -4.49
CA VAL A 60 -36.24 -22.58 -3.32
C VAL A 60 -37.24 -21.56 -2.81
N LEU A 61 -37.64 -21.70 -1.55
CA LEU A 61 -38.52 -20.77 -0.85
C LEU A 61 -37.67 -19.86 0.01
N LYS A 62 -37.79 -18.55 -0.17
CA LYS A 62 -37.03 -17.54 0.58
C LYS A 62 -37.94 -16.51 1.17
N VAL A 63 -37.83 -16.29 2.48
CA VAL A 63 -38.58 -15.24 3.16
C VAL A 63 -38.08 -13.86 2.71
N VAL A 64 -38.99 -12.99 2.33
CA VAL A 64 -38.70 -11.59 2.04
C VAL A 64 -39.16 -10.77 3.25
N SER A 65 -38.19 -10.20 3.95
CA SER A 65 -38.41 -9.29 5.08
C SER A 65 -37.40 -8.16 5.01
N HIS A 66 -37.83 -6.93 5.22
CA HIS A 66 -36.93 -5.78 5.40
C HIS A 66 -36.26 -5.76 6.79
N ALA A 67 -36.83 -6.48 7.78
CA ALA A 67 -36.31 -6.55 9.15
C ALA A 67 -35.32 -7.71 9.37
N VAL A 68 -35.34 -8.75 8.51
CA VAL A 68 -34.48 -9.93 8.63
C VAL A 68 -33.50 -9.98 7.47
N LEU A 69 -32.27 -9.55 7.69
CA LEU A 69 -31.19 -9.60 6.70
C LEU A 69 -30.48 -10.98 6.69
N HIS A 70 -30.34 -11.66 7.84
CA HIS A 70 -29.68 -12.98 7.98
C HIS A 70 -30.68 -14.15 7.96
N LYS A 71 -31.30 -14.37 6.79
CA LYS A 71 -32.44 -15.28 6.64
C LYS A 71 -32.06 -16.77 6.66
N THR A 72 -30.89 -17.12 6.13
CA THR A 72 -30.41 -18.52 6.05
C THR A 72 -30.21 -19.11 7.45
N GLU A 73 -29.57 -18.37 8.35
CA GLU A 73 -29.31 -18.77 9.74
C GLU A 73 -30.59 -18.85 10.58
N SER A 74 -31.63 -18.12 10.18
CA SER A 74 -32.94 -18.13 10.83
C SER A 74 -33.88 -19.23 10.31
N GLY A 75 -33.46 -20.03 9.32
CA GLY A 75 -34.32 -21.03 8.66
C GLY A 75 -35.33 -20.44 7.66
N GLY A 76 -35.08 -19.22 7.18
CA GLY A 76 -35.93 -18.51 6.21
C GLY A 76 -35.67 -18.89 4.75
N VAL A 77 -34.78 -19.86 4.48
CA VAL A 77 -34.50 -20.42 3.15
C VAL A 77 -34.76 -21.93 3.18
N VAL A 78 -35.61 -22.43 2.29
CA VAL A 78 -35.97 -23.85 2.22
C VAL A 78 -35.88 -24.34 0.78
N VAL A 79 -35.04 -25.35 0.56
CA VAL A 79 -35.03 -26.12 -0.70
C VAL A 79 -35.98 -27.30 -0.54
N CYS A 80 -36.99 -27.42 -1.41
CA CYS A 80 -37.97 -28.50 -1.33
C CYS A 80 -38.46 -28.93 -2.71
N GLY A 81 -39.06 -30.13 -2.78
CA GLY A 81 -39.77 -30.57 -3.99
C GLY A 81 -41.04 -29.74 -4.21
N LYS A 82 -41.42 -29.51 -5.46
CA LYS A 82 -42.60 -28.70 -5.82
C LYS A 82 -43.89 -29.12 -5.10
N ILE A 83 -44.08 -30.43 -4.90
CA ILE A 83 -45.26 -30.99 -4.22
C ILE A 83 -45.33 -30.51 -2.76
N ALA A 84 -44.19 -30.44 -2.06
CA ALA A 84 -44.13 -30.06 -0.65
C ALA A 84 -44.08 -28.53 -0.43
N ALA A 85 -43.92 -27.74 -1.49
CA ALA A 85 -43.67 -26.31 -1.37
C ALA A 85 -44.82 -25.55 -0.67
N LYS A 86 -46.08 -25.91 -0.92
CA LYS A 86 -47.24 -25.29 -0.23
C LYS A 86 -47.22 -25.53 1.27
N GLU A 87 -46.82 -26.72 1.71
CA GLU A 87 -46.71 -27.05 3.13
C GLU A 87 -45.58 -26.24 3.80
N HIS A 88 -44.42 -26.16 3.16
CA HIS A 88 -43.30 -25.36 3.65
C HIS A 88 -43.64 -23.86 3.68
N MET A 89 -44.35 -23.32 2.70
CA MET A 89 -44.86 -21.95 2.71
C MET A 89 -45.76 -21.66 3.93
N ALA A 90 -46.66 -22.57 4.26
CA ALA A 90 -47.52 -22.44 5.44
C ALA A 90 -46.70 -22.40 6.73
N LYS A 91 -45.63 -23.21 6.82
CA LYS A 91 -44.68 -23.18 7.95
C LYS A 91 -43.94 -21.84 8.00
N LEU A 92 -43.44 -21.33 6.88
CA LEU A 92 -42.75 -20.04 6.81
C LEU A 92 -43.67 -18.89 7.21
N LYS A 93 -44.93 -18.86 6.77
CA LYS A 93 -45.93 -17.86 7.18
C LYS A 93 -46.14 -17.84 8.69
N LYS A 94 -46.18 -19.01 9.33
CA LYS A 94 -46.31 -19.13 10.79
C LYS A 94 -45.04 -18.66 11.52
N ASN A 95 -43.88 -19.02 11.01
CA ASN A 95 -42.59 -18.74 11.67
C ASN A 95 -42.13 -17.28 11.47
N PHE A 96 -42.54 -16.64 10.38
CA PHE A 96 -42.15 -15.27 10.03
C PHE A 96 -43.37 -14.38 9.75
N PRO A 97 -44.29 -14.17 10.72
CA PRO A 97 -45.54 -13.45 10.49
C PRO A 97 -45.35 -11.97 10.11
N ALA A 98 -44.17 -11.40 10.39
CA ALA A 98 -43.82 -10.02 10.08
C ALA A 98 -43.11 -9.84 8.71
N ALA A 99 -42.90 -10.92 7.95
CA ALA A 99 -42.30 -10.84 6.61
C ALA A 99 -43.32 -10.38 5.56
N GLU A 100 -42.86 -9.70 4.51
CA GLU A 100 -43.74 -9.19 3.45
C GLU A 100 -44.26 -10.31 2.54
N GLY A 101 -43.52 -11.42 2.43
CA GLY A 101 -43.94 -12.59 1.67
C GLY A 101 -42.84 -13.63 1.51
N VAL A 102 -43.04 -14.54 0.57
CA VAL A 102 -42.08 -15.57 0.19
C VAL A 102 -41.77 -15.44 -1.31
N LEU A 103 -40.48 -15.33 -1.62
CA LEU A 103 -39.98 -15.48 -2.98
C LEU A 103 -39.78 -16.97 -3.26
N VAL A 104 -40.47 -17.47 -4.29
CA VAL A 104 -40.29 -18.83 -4.80
C VAL A 104 -39.43 -18.72 -6.04
N SER A 105 -38.28 -19.39 -6.02
CA SER A 105 -37.33 -19.40 -7.13
C SER A 105 -37.13 -20.82 -7.65
N GLU A 106 -36.83 -20.94 -8.94
CA GLU A 106 -36.29 -22.15 -9.55
C GLU A 106 -35.08 -22.66 -8.76
N PHE A 107 -34.98 -23.98 -8.60
CA PHE A 107 -33.77 -24.59 -8.05
C PHE A 107 -32.72 -24.74 -9.17
N VAL A 108 -31.71 -23.88 -9.15
CA VAL A 108 -30.58 -23.94 -10.09
C VAL A 108 -29.68 -25.11 -9.70
N GLU A 109 -29.63 -26.15 -10.54
CA GLU A 109 -28.77 -27.32 -10.32
C GLU A 109 -27.28 -26.93 -10.44
N HIS A 110 -26.54 -27.09 -9.35
CA HIS A 110 -25.09 -26.88 -9.29
C HIS A 110 -24.47 -27.76 -8.18
N PRO A 111 -23.17 -28.13 -8.28
CA PRO A 111 -22.52 -28.91 -7.23
C PRO A 111 -22.35 -28.08 -5.94
N GLN A 112 -22.94 -28.50 -4.83
CA GLN A 112 -22.93 -27.74 -3.55
C GLN A 112 -21.62 -27.80 -2.74
N PHE A 113 -20.65 -28.62 -3.18
CA PHE A 113 -19.37 -28.81 -2.48
C PHE A 113 -18.17 -28.86 -3.43
N ALA A 114 -18.33 -28.35 -4.66
CA ALA A 114 -17.24 -28.28 -5.62
C ALA A 114 -16.63 -26.87 -5.61
N LEU A 115 -15.31 -26.78 -5.52
CA LEU A 115 -14.66 -25.49 -5.64
C LEU A 115 -14.99 -24.84 -6.99
N GLY A 116 -15.34 -23.55 -6.99
CA GLY A 116 -15.65 -22.82 -8.22
C GLY A 116 -17.03 -23.07 -8.83
N SER A 117 -17.90 -23.87 -8.19
CA SER A 117 -19.33 -23.95 -8.57
C SER A 117 -20.13 -22.75 -8.09
N GLU A 118 -19.64 -22.06 -7.05
CA GLU A 118 -20.21 -20.84 -6.51
C GLU A 118 -19.15 -19.74 -6.49
N LEU A 119 -19.50 -18.59 -7.06
CA LEU A 119 -18.65 -17.41 -7.17
C LEU A 119 -19.29 -16.23 -6.44
N MET A 120 -18.45 -15.30 -6.00
CA MET A 120 -18.88 -14.04 -5.42
C MET A 120 -18.51 -12.89 -6.36
N ILE A 121 -19.48 -12.02 -6.66
CA ILE A 121 -19.28 -10.82 -7.46
C ILE A 121 -19.91 -9.64 -6.72
N GLY A 122 -19.11 -8.63 -6.44
CA GLY A 122 -19.57 -7.44 -5.75
C GLY A 122 -19.00 -6.16 -6.33
N ALA A 123 -19.62 -5.04 -6.01
CA ALA A 123 -19.05 -3.73 -6.20
C ALA A 123 -19.42 -2.81 -5.04
N ARG A 124 -18.52 -1.90 -4.69
CA ARG A 124 -18.69 -0.96 -3.58
C ARG A 124 -17.98 0.34 -3.87
N TYR A 125 -18.37 1.40 -3.16
CA TYR A 125 -17.61 2.64 -3.15
C TYR A 125 -16.57 2.60 -2.03
N ASP A 126 -15.30 2.50 -2.39
CA ASP A 126 -14.18 2.70 -1.47
C ASP A 126 -13.75 4.17 -1.50
N LYS A 127 -13.49 4.79 -0.34
CA LYS A 127 -13.09 6.21 -0.32
C LYS A 127 -11.73 6.43 -0.99
N ALA A 128 -10.75 5.56 -0.75
CA ALA A 128 -9.40 5.71 -1.26
C ALA A 128 -9.26 5.28 -2.73
N PHE A 129 -10.07 4.31 -3.15
CA PHE A 129 -9.99 3.69 -4.48
C PHE A 129 -11.16 4.01 -5.41
N GLY A 130 -12.18 4.70 -4.92
CA GLY A 130 -13.41 4.99 -5.67
C GLY A 130 -14.26 3.73 -5.89
N PRO A 131 -15.10 3.73 -6.95
CA PRO A 131 -15.88 2.57 -7.35
C PRO A 131 -14.99 1.34 -7.59
N THR A 132 -15.24 0.25 -6.88
CA THR A 132 -14.38 -0.93 -6.86
C THR A 132 -15.20 -2.20 -7.06
N VAL A 133 -14.74 -3.09 -7.93
CA VAL A 133 -15.33 -4.42 -8.16
C VAL A 133 -14.53 -5.49 -7.42
N VAL A 134 -15.22 -6.46 -6.85
CA VAL A 134 -14.68 -7.58 -6.10
C VAL A 134 -15.12 -8.89 -6.76
N PHE A 135 -14.20 -9.84 -6.88
CA PHE A 135 -14.45 -11.15 -7.47
C PHE A 135 -13.77 -12.24 -6.65
N GLY A 136 -14.50 -13.28 -6.25
CA GLY A 136 -13.96 -14.29 -5.35
C GLY A 136 -14.73 -15.61 -5.34
N VAL A 137 -14.35 -16.47 -4.41
CA VAL A 137 -15.10 -17.69 -4.09
C VAL A 137 -16.42 -17.27 -3.45
N GLY A 138 -17.53 -17.86 -3.86
CA GLY A 138 -18.85 -17.65 -3.26
C GLY A 138 -19.32 -18.88 -2.48
N GLY A 139 -20.49 -18.75 -1.88
CA GLY A 139 -21.12 -19.82 -1.10
C GLY A 139 -20.94 -19.65 0.40
N THR A 140 -21.59 -20.52 1.18
CA THR A 140 -21.65 -20.42 2.65
C THR A 140 -20.29 -20.60 3.32
N ASP A 141 -19.37 -21.33 2.69
CA ASP A 141 -18.02 -21.60 3.23
C ASP A 141 -16.96 -20.59 2.74
N ALA A 142 -17.35 -19.61 1.91
CA ALA A 142 -16.41 -18.69 1.26
C ALA A 142 -15.57 -17.88 2.25
N GLU A 143 -16.17 -17.41 3.34
CA GLU A 143 -15.47 -16.64 4.38
C GLU A 143 -14.44 -17.51 5.11
N ALA A 144 -14.84 -18.72 5.52
CA ALA A 144 -13.97 -19.67 6.21
C ALA A 144 -12.78 -20.10 5.33
N LEU A 145 -13.02 -20.31 4.02
CA LEU A 145 -11.97 -20.62 3.06
C LEU A 145 -11.02 -19.43 2.88
N THR A 146 -11.57 -18.24 2.64
CA THR A 146 -10.78 -17.02 2.41
C THR A 146 -9.87 -16.69 3.59
N ALA A 147 -10.35 -16.88 4.83
CA ALA A 147 -9.58 -16.68 6.05
C ALA A 147 -8.35 -17.61 6.18
N ARG A 148 -8.31 -18.72 5.44
CA ARG A 148 -7.20 -19.69 5.45
C ARG A 148 -6.27 -19.56 4.24
N LEU A 149 -6.63 -18.76 3.24
CA LEU A 149 -5.79 -18.50 2.08
C LEU A 149 -4.69 -17.51 2.41
N ARG A 150 -3.57 -17.59 1.66
CA ARG A 150 -2.52 -16.58 1.76
C ARG A 150 -3.10 -15.20 1.40
N PRO A 151 -2.80 -14.14 2.16
CA PRO A 151 -3.24 -12.78 1.83
C PRO A 151 -2.96 -12.42 0.36
N GLY A 152 -3.93 -11.81 -0.31
CA GLY A 152 -3.84 -11.45 -1.74
C GLY A 152 -4.22 -12.56 -2.73
N THR A 153 -4.57 -13.76 -2.26
CA THR A 153 -5.07 -14.86 -3.13
C THR A 153 -6.54 -14.67 -3.50
N ALA A 154 -7.36 -14.27 -2.54
CA ALA A 154 -8.79 -13.99 -2.69
C ALA A 154 -9.27 -13.03 -1.58
N PRO A 155 -10.32 -12.24 -1.83
CA PRO A 155 -10.92 -11.99 -3.15
C PRO A 155 -10.00 -11.11 -4.01
N ALA A 156 -10.15 -11.21 -5.33
CA ALA A 156 -9.52 -10.31 -6.28
C ALA A 156 -10.30 -8.98 -6.29
N VAL A 157 -9.58 -7.86 -6.31
CA VAL A 157 -10.18 -6.52 -6.25
C VAL A 157 -9.66 -5.63 -7.38
N MET A 158 -10.55 -4.87 -8.02
CA MET A 158 -10.22 -3.94 -9.10
C MET A 158 -10.98 -2.61 -8.94
N PRO A 159 -10.27 -1.50 -8.65
CA PRO A 159 -10.82 -0.15 -8.80
C PRO A 159 -11.19 0.11 -10.25
N CYS A 160 -12.39 0.63 -10.49
CA CYS A 160 -12.89 0.84 -11.85
C CYS A 160 -12.06 1.88 -12.61
N ALA A 161 -11.42 2.82 -11.91
CA ALA A 161 -10.51 3.80 -12.49
C ALA A 161 -9.24 3.17 -13.11
N LEU A 162 -8.89 1.94 -12.72
CA LEU A 162 -7.72 1.21 -13.22
C LEU A 162 -8.08 0.17 -14.31
N ALA A 163 -9.34 0.09 -14.72
CA ALA A 163 -9.81 -0.84 -15.75
C ALA A 163 -10.65 -0.10 -16.80
N SER A 164 -9.96 0.39 -17.83
CA SER A 164 -10.55 1.24 -18.88
C SER A 164 -10.92 0.46 -20.15
N SER A 165 -10.34 -0.73 -20.32
CA SER A 165 -10.47 -1.55 -21.52
C SER A 165 -10.91 -2.99 -21.20
N ASP A 166 -11.38 -3.70 -22.23
CA ASP A 166 -11.69 -5.13 -22.13
C ASP A 166 -10.47 -5.97 -21.74
N GLU A 167 -9.28 -5.55 -22.18
CA GLU A 167 -8.00 -6.18 -21.84
C GLU A 167 -7.68 -6.03 -20.35
N ASP A 168 -7.97 -4.88 -19.74
CA ASP A 168 -7.75 -4.66 -18.30
C ASP A 168 -8.63 -5.59 -17.46
N TRP A 169 -9.90 -5.74 -17.85
CA TRP A 169 -10.84 -6.65 -17.19
C TRP A 169 -10.45 -8.12 -17.40
N GLN A 170 -9.94 -8.48 -18.57
CA GLN A 170 -9.41 -9.82 -18.82
C GLN A 170 -8.18 -10.11 -17.93
N LYS A 171 -7.22 -9.18 -17.84
CA LYS A 171 -6.07 -9.28 -16.93
C LYS A 171 -6.47 -9.33 -15.46
N PHE A 172 -7.56 -8.67 -15.08
CA PHE A 172 -8.12 -8.79 -13.73
C PHE A 172 -8.66 -10.19 -13.48
N LEU A 173 -9.51 -10.67 -14.37
CA LEU A 173 -10.13 -11.98 -14.29
C LEU A 173 -9.08 -13.11 -14.26
N ASP A 174 -8.04 -13.02 -15.09
CA ASP A 174 -6.91 -13.97 -15.13
C ASP A 174 -6.03 -13.93 -13.87
N SER A 175 -6.05 -12.83 -13.12
CA SER A 175 -5.34 -12.73 -11.84
C SER A 175 -6.11 -13.38 -10.69
N ALA A 176 -7.43 -13.55 -10.82
CA ALA A 176 -8.24 -14.19 -9.79
C ALA A 176 -8.02 -15.71 -9.80
N TRP A 177 -7.47 -16.24 -8.71
CA TRP A 177 -7.16 -17.67 -8.62
C TRP A 177 -8.40 -18.56 -8.84
N VAL A 178 -9.54 -18.21 -8.25
CA VAL A 178 -10.79 -18.95 -8.43
C VAL A 178 -11.24 -18.98 -9.89
N TRP A 179 -11.00 -17.90 -10.65
CA TRP A 179 -11.32 -17.90 -12.07
C TRP A 179 -10.40 -18.83 -12.86
N ARG A 180 -9.10 -18.84 -12.55
CA ARG A 180 -8.15 -19.78 -13.18
C ARG A 180 -8.56 -21.23 -12.93
N TYR A 181 -9.18 -21.52 -11.78
CA TYR A 181 -9.80 -22.81 -11.50
C TYR A 181 -11.01 -23.09 -12.41
N CYS A 182 -12.01 -22.20 -12.41
CA CYS A 182 -13.24 -22.35 -13.20
C CYS A 182 -13.03 -22.35 -14.73
N SER A 183 -11.95 -21.71 -15.20
CA SER A 183 -11.57 -21.65 -16.62
C SER A 183 -10.68 -22.81 -17.06
N GLY A 184 -10.29 -23.71 -16.14
CA GLY A 184 -9.44 -24.87 -16.43
C GLY A 184 -7.95 -24.55 -16.63
N LYS A 185 -7.48 -23.37 -16.21
CA LYS A 185 -6.08 -22.93 -16.32
C LYS A 185 -5.18 -23.44 -15.18
N VAL A 186 -5.69 -24.28 -14.29
CA VAL A 186 -4.95 -24.93 -13.20
C VAL A 186 -5.14 -26.44 -13.25
N ARG A 187 -4.16 -27.20 -12.75
CA ARG A 187 -4.23 -28.66 -12.72
C ARG A 187 -5.47 -29.11 -11.92
N GLY A 188 -6.33 -29.90 -12.57
CA GLY A 188 -7.59 -30.37 -11.98
C GLY A 188 -8.80 -29.45 -12.18
N GLY A 189 -8.60 -28.22 -12.69
CA GLY A 189 -9.69 -27.35 -13.11
C GLY A 189 -10.35 -27.87 -14.39
N LYS A 190 -11.67 -27.72 -14.49
CA LYS A 190 -12.43 -27.97 -15.72
C LYS A 190 -13.06 -26.66 -16.15
N ARG A 191 -12.99 -26.35 -17.45
CA ARG A 191 -13.64 -25.16 -17.99
C ARG A 191 -15.16 -25.31 -17.88
N GLN A 192 -15.76 -24.57 -16.96
CA GLN A 192 -17.20 -24.57 -16.72
C GLN A 192 -17.89 -23.33 -17.30
N LEU A 193 -17.14 -22.25 -17.52
CA LEU A 193 -17.63 -20.98 -18.04
C LEU A 193 -16.71 -20.42 -19.13
N ASP A 194 -17.30 -19.60 -20.00
CA ASP A 194 -16.56 -18.69 -20.87
C ASP A 194 -16.24 -17.37 -20.16
N ASP A 195 -15.06 -16.80 -20.44
CA ASP A 195 -14.61 -15.52 -19.90
C ASP A 195 -15.62 -14.40 -20.17
N SER A 196 -16.31 -14.45 -21.32
CA SER A 196 -17.36 -13.50 -21.70
C SER A 196 -18.50 -13.43 -20.68
N ALA A 197 -18.84 -14.54 -20.02
CA ALA A 197 -19.86 -14.57 -18.99
C ALA A 197 -19.41 -13.74 -17.78
N ALA A 198 -18.25 -14.04 -17.19
CA ALA A 198 -17.75 -13.30 -16.05
C ALA A 198 -17.46 -11.82 -16.38
N LEU A 199 -16.87 -11.53 -17.55
CA LEU A 199 -16.63 -10.17 -18.00
C LEU A 199 -17.91 -9.35 -18.11
N LYS A 200 -19.03 -9.95 -18.54
CA LYS A 200 -20.33 -9.28 -18.58
C LYS A 200 -20.76 -8.82 -17.20
N TRP A 201 -20.64 -9.69 -16.19
CA TRP A 201 -20.95 -9.37 -14.80
C TRP A 201 -20.03 -8.27 -14.24
N LEU A 202 -18.72 -8.42 -14.39
CA LEU A 202 -17.73 -7.45 -13.90
C LEU A 202 -17.96 -6.06 -14.47
N LYS A 203 -18.18 -5.95 -15.80
CA LYS A 203 -18.44 -4.67 -16.47
C LYS A 203 -19.79 -4.08 -16.07
N ALA A 204 -20.82 -4.90 -15.87
CA ALA A 204 -22.13 -4.42 -15.41
C ALA A 204 -22.04 -3.82 -13.99
N PHE A 205 -21.35 -4.50 -13.09
CA PHE A 205 -21.11 -4.04 -11.72
C PHE A 205 -20.23 -2.78 -11.68
N ALA A 206 -19.18 -2.71 -12.53
CA ALA A 206 -18.37 -1.50 -12.68
C ALA A 206 -19.20 -0.30 -13.14
N ARG A 207 -20.04 -0.47 -14.18
CA ARG A 207 -20.94 0.59 -14.68
C ARG A 207 -21.93 1.04 -13.61
N LEU A 208 -22.46 0.10 -12.83
CA LEU A 208 -23.37 0.39 -11.73
C LEU A 208 -22.66 1.21 -10.65
N ALA A 209 -21.51 0.76 -10.18
CA ALA A 209 -20.73 1.44 -9.14
C ALA A 209 -20.25 2.83 -9.58
N GLN A 210 -19.83 3.00 -10.84
CA GLN A 210 -19.45 4.31 -11.40
C GLN A 210 -20.64 5.27 -11.52
N HIS A 211 -21.81 4.80 -11.97
CA HIS A 211 -22.99 5.65 -12.14
C HIS A 211 -23.54 6.16 -10.80
N PHE A 212 -23.55 5.29 -9.78
CA PHE A 212 -24.02 5.55 -8.43
C PHE A 212 -22.88 5.86 -7.44
N SER A 213 -21.82 6.52 -7.91
CA SER A 213 -20.73 7.03 -7.07
C SER A 213 -20.89 8.53 -6.78
N PRO A 214 -20.12 9.09 -5.83
CA PRO A 214 -20.04 10.55 -5.62
C PRO A 214 -19.60 11.32 -6.86
N GLU A 215 -18.79 10.72 -7.74
CA GLU A 215 -18.39 11.32 -9.02
C GLU A 215 -19.46 11.15 -10.12
N GLY A 216 -20.40 10.23 -9.93
CA GLY A 216 -21.50 9.95 -10.84
C GLY A 216 -22.54 11.07 -10.91
N LYS A 217 -23.67 10.81 -11.58
CA LYS A 217 -24.78 11.78 -11.73
C LYS A 217 -26.05 11.39 -10.96
N ALA A 218 -26.05 10.23 -10.33
CA ALA A 218 -27.21 9.73 -9.61
C ALA A 218 -27.48 10.53 -8.32
N LYS A 219 -28.76 10.58 -7.92
CA LYS A 219 -29.20 11.15 -6.63
C LYS A 219 -28.83 10.27 -5.44
N TRP A 220 -28.59 8.99 -5.70
CA TRP A 220 -28.29 7.97 -4.71
C TRP A 220 -26.88 7.44 -4.94
N ILE A 221 -26.23 7.05 -3.86
CA ILE A 221 -24.92 6.38 -3.87
C ILE A 221 -25.15 4.93 -3.49
N ILE A 222 -24.64 4.00 -4.31
CA ILE A 222 -24.58 2.58 -3.93
C ILE A 222 -23.33 2.41 -3.09
N GLU A 223 -23.52 2.07 -1.81
CA GLU A 223 -22.40 1.78 -0.92
C GLU A 223 -21.84 0.40 -1.20
N GLU A 224 -22.73 -0.55 -1.50
CA GLU A 224 -22.38 -1.93 -1.80
C GLU A 224 -23.49 -2.58 -2.63
N VAL A 225 -23.09 -3.43 -3.56
CA VAL A 225 -23.91 -4.41 -4.24
C VAL A 225 -23.12 -5.71 -4.30
N GLU A 226 -23.71 -6.82 -3.89
CA GLU A 226 -23.06 -8.12 -3.87
C GLU A 226 -24.03 -9.19 -4.34
N VAL A 227 -23.52 -10.14 -5.12
CA VAL A 227 -24.18 -11.40 -5.46
C VAL A 227 -23.31 -12.52 -4.91
N ASN A 228 -23.85 -13.25 -3.94
CA ASN A 228 -23.16 -14.32 -3.24
C ASN A 228 -24.16 -15.35 -2.67
N PRO A 229 -24.29 -16.55 -3.25
CA PRO A 229 -23.51 -17.06 -4.38
C PRO A 229 -24.08 -16.68 -5.75
N ALA A 230 -23.21 -16.56 -6.74
CA ALA A 230 -23.52 -16.73 -8.14
C ALA A 230 -23.14 -18.16 -8.56
N ALA A 231 -24.13 -18.99 -8.89
CA ALA A 231 -23.92 -20.39 -9.23
C ALA A 231 -23.54 -20.58 -10.70
N VAL A 232 -22.60 -21.50 -10.92
CA VAL A 232 -22.16 -21.97 -12.22
C VAL A 232 -23.02 -23.17 -12.63
N SER A 233 -23.96 -22.96 -13.53
CA SER A 233 -24.89 -23.99 -13.99
C SER A 233 -25.10 -23.92 -15.51
N GLY A 234 -24.90 -25.05 -16.20
CA GLY A 234 -25.11 -25.14 -17.65
C GLY A 234 -24.35 -24.10 -18.47
N ALA A 235 -23.07 -23.84 -18.13
CA ALA A 235 -22.23 -22.79 -18.72
C ALA A 235 -22.74 -21.34 -18.54
N ARG A 236 -23.66 -21.12 -17.59
CA ARG A 236 -24.17 -19.80 -17.20
C ARG A 236 -23.78 -19.50 -15.76
N LEU A 237 -23.65 -18.21 -15.48
CA LEU A 237 -23.50 -17.68 -14.13
C LEU A 237 -24.82 -17.05 -13.70
N ILE A 238 -25.45 -17.61 -12.66
CA ILE A 238 -26.81 -17.26 -12.23
C ILE A 238 -26.77 -16.78 -10.78
N ALA A 239 -27.28 -15.59 -10.49
CA ALA A 239 -27.37 -15.07 -9.12
C ALA A 239 -28.34 -15.90 -8.27
N LEU A 240 -27.85 -16.56 -7.24
CA LEU A 240 -28.70 -17.26 -6.28
C LEU A 240 -29.04 -16.41 -5.06
N ASP A 241 -28.34 -15.31 -4.82
CA ASP A 241 -28.67 -14.33 -3.79
C ASP A 241 -28.06 -12.98 -4.14
N GLY A 242 -28.58 -11.91 -3.56
CA GLY A 242 -27.98 -10.59 -3.72
C GLY A 242 -28.45 -9.55 -2.73
N VAL A 243 -27.52 -8.66 -2.38
CA VAL A 243 -27.71 -7.55 -1.46
C VAL A 243 -27.31 -6.26 -2.15
N LEU A 244 -28.06 -5.17 -1.90
CA LEU A 244 -27.67 -3.83 -2.31
C LEU A 244 -27.99 -2.83 -1.20
N ARG A 245 -26.98 -2.03 -0.83
CA ARG A 245 -27.06 -0.95 0.16
C ARG A 245 -26.82 0.40 -0.51
N PHE A 246 -27.59 1.40 -0.13
CA PHE A 246 -27.53 2.72 -0.72
C PHE A 246 -27.81 3.83 0.28
N ARG A 247 -27.41 5.05 -0.08
CA ARG A 247 -27.68 6.27 0.69
C ARG A 247 -27.92 7.47 -0.23
N PRO A 248 -28.54 8.56 0.25
CA PRO A 248 -28.61 9.80 -0.53
C PRO A 248 -27.22 10.40 -0.76
N ARG A 249 -27.05 11.05 -1.90
CA ARG A 249 -25.89 11.90 -2.20
C ARG A 249 -25.97 13.19 -1.37
N ARG A 250 -24.83 13.62 -0.81
CA ARG A 250 -24.70 14.90 -0.09
C ARG A 250 -24.07 15.99 -0.97
N ALA A 251 -24.37 17.26 -0.70
CA ALA A 251 -23.95 18.40 -1.52
C ALA A 251 -22.45 18.70 -1.44
N GLU A 252 -21.80 18.42 -0.30
CA GLU A 252 -20.37 18.64 -0.06
C GLU A 252 -19.54 17.35 -0.21
N GLU A 253 -19.92 16.47 -1.15
CA GLU A 253 -19.14 15.25 -1.40
C GLU A 253 -17.94 15.52 -2.31
N GLY A 254 -16.75 15.18 -1.81
CA GLY A 254 -15.48 15.28 -2.53
C GLY A 254 -14.42 16.07 -1.76
N ARG A 255 -13.23 15.50 -1.64
CA ARG A 255 -12.06 16.17 -1.08
C ARG A 255 -11.59 17.31 -1.98
N ALA A 256 -11.43 18.51 -1.42
CA ALA A 256 -10.68 19.59 -2.06
C ALA A 256 -9.17 19.29 -1.98
N PHE A 257 -8.52 19.15 -3.13
CA PHE A 257 -7.08 18.87 -3.19
C PHE A 257 -6.23 20.13 -2.95
N PRO A 258 -5.03 20.00 -2.36
CA PRO A 258 -4.10 21.11 -2.23
C PRO A 258 -3.55 21.56 -3.59
N PRO A 259 -3.29 22.88 -3.80
CA PRO A 259 -2.64 23.37 -5.01
C PRO A 259 -1.25 22.76 -5.18
N GLU A 260 -0.96 22.25 -6.37
CA GLU A 260 0.34 21.59 -6.65
C GLU A 260 1.53 22.50 -6.36
N GLY A 261 1.46 23.77 -6.75
CA GLY A 261 2.54 24.74 -6.54
C GLY A 261 2.82 25.02 -5.06
N ALA A 262 1.80 24.95 -4.19
CA ALA A 262 1.99 25.07 -2.75
C ALA A 262 2.66 23.83 -2.14
N VAL A 263 2.36 22.63 -2.65
CA VAL A 263 3.07 21.40 -2.24
C VAL A 263 4.52 21.41 -2.74
N ASP A 264 4.76 21.92 -3.95
CA ASP A 264 6.12 22.09 -4.48
C ASP A 264 6.94 23.10 -3.66
N ALA A 265 6.31 24.19 -3.20
CA ALA A 265 6.93 25.18 -2.31
C ALA A 265 7.39 24.55 -0.98
N LEU A 266 6.61 23.61 -0.42
CA LEU A 266 6.98 22.84 0.77
C LEU A 266 8.15 21.88 0.52
N LEU A 267 8.31 21.35 -0.69
CA LEU A 267 9.42 20.45 -1.03
C LEU A 267 10.70 21.20 -1.39
N ARG A 268 10.58 22.40 -1.99
CA ARG A 268 11.71 23.18 -2.49
C ARG A 268 11.57 24.66 -2.09
N PRO A 269 11.57 24.99 -0.78
CA PRO A 269 11.42 26.37 -0.34
C PRO A 269 12.65 27.20 -0.71
N GLN A 270 12.42 28.46 -1.04
CA GLN A 270 13.44 29.52 -1.17
C GLN A 270 13.36 30.52 -0.02
N VAL A 271 12.20 30.62 0.62
CA VAL A 271 11.95 31.49 1.77
C VAL A 271 11.25 30.71 2.87
N VAL A 272 11.80 30.77 4.09
CA VAL A 272 11.27 30.06 5.27
C VAL A 272 10.91 31.06 6.37
N ALA A 273 9.78 30.84 7.03
CA ALA A 273 9.44 31.52 8.27
C ALA A 273 9.16 30.51 9.39
N VAL A 274 9.43 30.88 10.64
CA VAL A 274 9.17 30.04 11.82
C VAL A 274 8.32 30.81 12.84
N ALA A 275 7.15 30.27 13.18
CA ALA A 275 6.29 30.77 14.25
C ALA A 275 6.48 29.91 15.52
N GLY A 276 6.54 30.57 16.69
CA GLY A 276 6.73 29.90 17.98
C GLY A 276 8.17 29.84 18.49
N VAL A 277 9.07 30.67 17.96
CA VAL A 277 10.45 30.80 18.46
C VAL A 277 10.48 31.56 19.80
N SER A 278 11.17 31.02 20.81
CA SER A 278 11.34 31.70 22.11
C SER A 278 12.67 32.44 22.21
N GLU A 279 12.64 33.70 22.65
CA GLU A 279 13.84 34.51 22.94
C GLU A 279 14.59 34.02 24.19
N LYS A 280 13.86 33.51 25.18
CA LYS A 280 14.40 33.24 26.53
C LYS A 280 14.96 31.84 26.70
N LYS A 281 14.35 30.84 26.05
CA LYS A 281 14.72 29.43 26.21
C LYS A 281 14.77 28.69 24.88
N VAL A 282 15.50 27.59 24.84
CA VAL A 282 15.50 26.67 23.69
C VAL A 282 14.22 25.84 23.74
N ASN A 283 13.17 26.31 23.07
CA ASN A 283 11.93 25.56 22.84
C ASN A 283 11.95 24.90 21.43
N MET A 284 10.89 24.15 21.08
CA MET A 284 10.78 23.49 19.78
C MET A 284 11.00 24.45 18.60
N GLY A 285 10.36 25.62 18.59
CA GLY A 285 10.55 26.63 17.54
C GLY A 285 12.00 27.09 17.41
N ARG A 286 12.72 27.28 18.53
CA ARG A 286 14.14 27.65 18.50
C ARG A 286 15.05 26.51 18.01
N ILE A 287 14.72 25.25 18.30
CA ILE A 287 15.43 24.09 17.74
C ILE A 287 15.25 24.04 16.22
N ILE A 288 14.02 24.23 15.73
CA ILE A 288 13.70 24.27 14.30
C ILE A 288 14.49 25.38 13.61
N LEU A 289 14.46 26.60 14.14
CA LEU A 289 15.22 27.71 13.59
C LEU A 289 16.73 27.38 13.45
N ARG A 290 17.33 26.84 14.50
CA ARG A 290 18.74 26.43 14.48
C ARG A 290 19.02 25.31 13.49
N ASN A 291 18.10 24.36 13.34
CA ASN A 291 18.24 23.27 12.38
C ASN A 291 18.12 23.77 10.93
N VAL A 292 17.26 24.75 10.66
CA VAL A 292 17.16 25.42 9.34
C VAL A 292 18.49 26.12 9.01
N LEU A 293 19.01 26.95 9.93
CA LEU A 293 20.24 27.70 9.71
C LEU A 293 21.47 26.78 9.59
N SER A 294 21.59 25.78 10.48
CA SER A 294 22.73 24.84 10.47
C SER A 294 22.71 23.86 9.30
N ALA A 295 21.54 23.65 8.66
CA ALA A 295 21.46 22.92 7.40
C ALA A 295 22.10 23.69 6.22
N GLY A 296 22.31 25.00 6.38
CA GLY A 296 22.87 25.89 5.36
C GLY A 296 21.81 26.69 4.59
N PHE A 297 20.59 26.82 5.12
CA PHE A 297 19.59 27.72 4.57
C PHE A 297 19.99 29.19 4.85
N PRO A 298 19.83 30.13 3.90
CA PRO A 298 20.28 31.51 4.08
C PRO A 298 19.53 32.23 5.21
N ALA A 299 20.26 32.90 6.10
CA ALA A 299 19.68 33.61 7.24
C ALA A 299 18.81 34.79 6.78
N GLU A 300 19.20 35.48 5.72
CA GLU A 300 18.48 36.58 5.08
C GLU A 300 17.17 36.14 4.39
N LYS A 301 17.01 34.83 4.18
CA LYS A 301 15.79 34.18 3.67
C LYS A 301 15.02 33.42 4.76
N THR A 302 15.42 33.62 6.02
CA THR A 302 14.81 32.99 7.19
C THR A 302 14.20 34.06 8.10
N PHE A 303 12.89 33.99 8.31
CA PHE A 303 12.15 34.92 9.15
C PHE A 303 11.56 34.24 10.39
N ILE A 304 11.29 35.04 11.42
CA ILE A 304 10.59 34.61 12.62
C ILE A 304 9.28 35.38 12.71
N LEU A 305 8.14 34.68 12.69
CA LEU A 305 6.86 35.32 12.94
C LEU A 305 6.67 35.52 14.44
N LYS A 306 6.91 36.75 14.88
CA LYS A 306 6.84 37.18 16.27
C LYS A 306 6.82 38.71 16.33
N ASP A 307 5.88 39.24 17.11
CA ASP A 307 5.87 40.66 17.50
C ASP A 307 7.01 40.93 18.50
N ALA A 308 8.20 41.17 17.94
CA ALA A 308 9.43 41.52 18.65
C ALA A 308 10.35 42.28 17.70
N GLU A 309 11.13 43.22 18.24
CA GLU A 309 12.15 43.93 17.48
C GLU A 309 13.45 43.13 17.40
N GLY A 310 14.15 43.22 16.27
CA GLY A 310 15.49 42.65 16.09
C GLY A 310 15.54 41.24 15.50
N GLU A 311 16.56 40.48 15.91
CA GLU A 311 16.89 39.15 15.39
C GLU A 311 17.06 38.13 16.52
N ILE A 312 16.72 36.86 16.26
CA ILE A 312 17.00 35.73 17.16
C ILE A 312 17.82 34.72 16.39
N ASP A 313 18.96 34.31 16.95
CA ASP A 313 19.92 33.38 16.32
C ASP A 313 20.29 33.79 14.87
N GLY A 314 20.25 35.10 14.56
CA GLY A 314 20.60 35.69 13.26
C GLY A 314 19.45 35.80 12.24
N ALA A 315 18.22 35.40 12.60
CA ALA A 315 17.04 35.54 11.75
C ALA A 315 16.13 36.68 12.23
N ARG A 316 15.58 37.44 11.29
CA ARG A 316 14.79 38.66 11.56
C ARG A 316 13.39 38.34 12.08
N CYS A 317 12.98 39.05 13.14
CA CYS A 317 11.60 39.03 13.63
C CYS A 317 10.69 39.90 12.75
N ILE A 318 9.52 39.36 12.43
CA ILE A 318 8.46 39.98 11.64
C ILE A 318 7.17 39.83 12.44
N PRO A 319 6.42 40.93 12.68
CA PRO A 319 5.28 40.90 13.61
C PRO A 319 4.10 40.07 13.12
N ASP A 320 3.85 40.05 11.81
CA ASP A 320 2.68 39.43 11.19
C ASP A 320 2.95 38.99 9.74
N CYS A 321 2.07 38.16 9.19
CA CYS A 321 2.19 37.62 7.83
C CYS A 321 2.07 38.70 6.75
N ALA A 322 1.30 39.77 6.99
CA ALA A 322 1.13 40.86 6.02
C ALA A 322 2.40 41.72 5.90
N SER A 323 3.19 41.80 6.97
CA SER A 323 4.46 42.51 7.08
C SER A 323 5.66 41.72 6.52
N LEU A 324 5.46 40.48 6.06
CA LEU A 324 6.53 39.70 5.42
C LEU A 324 7.10 40.44 4.20
N PRO A 325 8.44 40.57 4.09
CA PRO A 325 9.07 41.34 3.03
C PRO A 325 8.97 40.69 1.65
N GLU A 326 8.77 39.37 1.61
CA GLU A 326 8.64 38.55 0.42
C GLU A 326 7.71 37.36 0.69
N THR A 327 7.26 36.69 -0.37
CA THR A 327 6.41 35.51 -0.24
C THR A 327 7.19 34.36 0.39
N VAL A 328 6.66 33.84 1.50
CA VAL A 328 7.18 32.68 2.21
C VAL A 328 6.67 31.39 1.55
N ASP A 329 7.59 30.54 1.11
CA ASP A 329 7.27 29.23 0.56
C ASP A 329 6.84 28.25 1.68
N MET A 330 7.53 28.32 2.82
CA MET A 330 7.31 27.43 3.96
C MET A 330 7.27 28.20 5.29
N LEU A 331 6.09 28.26 5.89
CA LEU A 331 5.90 28.71 7.26
C LEU A 331 5.83 27.49 8.20
N VAL A 332 6.81 27.34 9.09
CA VAL A 332 6.80 26.28 10.12
C VAL A 332 6.12 26.80 11.38
N VAL A 333 5.06 26.13 11.82
CA VAL A 333 4.21 26.56 12.94
C VAL A 333 4.38 25.63 14.13
N ALA A 334 4.96 26.14 15.21
CA ALA A 334 5.19 25.44 16.48
C ALA A 334 4.61 26.21 17.69
N ILE A 335 3.34 26.61 17.59
CA ILE A 335 2.59 27.35 18.62
C ILE A 335 1.49 26.47 19.27
N PRO A 336 0.92 26.83 20.44
CA PRO A 336 -0.18 26.08 21.04
C PRO A 336 -1.38 25.90 20.09
N SER A 337 -2.04 24.73 20.12
CA SER A 337 -3.13 24.41 19.18
C SER A 337 -4.30 25.40 19.13
N PRO A 338 -4.73 26.06 20.25
CA PRO A 338 -5.82 27.03 20.18
C PRO A 338 -5.51 28.27 19.33
N GLU A 339 -4.23 28.63 19.17
CA GLU A 339 -3.78 29.80 18.42
C GLU A 339 -3.63 29.52 16.91
N VAL A 340 -3.54 28.24 16.53
CA VAL A 340 -3.29 27.81 15.15
C VAL A 340 -4.33 28.33 14.15
N PRO A 341 -5.66 28.24 14.39
CA PRO A 341 -6.64 28.68 13.40
C PRO A 341 -6.51 30.17 13.04
N ALA A 342 -6.22 31.03 14.02
CA ALA A 342 -6.06 32.46 13.80
C ALA A 342 -4.84 32.75 12.90
N LEU A 343 -3.68 32.16 13.22
CA LEU A 343 -2.47 32.31 12.42
C LEU A 343 -2.64 31.75 11.00
N LEU A 344 -3.32 30.61 10.83
CA LEU A 344 -3.58 30.04 9.50
C LEU A 344 -4.48 30.95 8.67
N SER A 345 -5.51 31.54 9.28
CA SER A 345 -6.38 32.50 8.59
C SER A 345 -5.58 33.73 8.15
N GLU A 346 -4.77 34.30 9.05
CA GLU A 346 -3.90 35.44 8.75
C GLU A 346 -2.92 35.12 7.60
N ALA A 347 -2.26 33.96 7.67
CA ALA A 347 -1.33 33.51 6.64
C ALA A 347 -2.02 33.36 5.27
N ALA A 348 -3.20 32.71 5.23
CA ALA A 348 -3.97 32.51 4.01
C ALA A 348 -4.51 33.83 3.42
N ASP A 349 -5.00 34.75 4.27
CA ASP A 349 -5.57 36.01 3.83
C ASP A 349 -4.49 37.01 3.37
N SER A 350 -3.29 36.96 3.96
CA SER A 350 -2.14 37.80 3.54
C SER A 350 -1.74 37.57 2.08
N GLY A 351 -1.94 36.36 1.56
CA GLY A 351 -1.46 35.94 0.24
C GLY A 351 0.07 35.85 0.12
N LYS A 352 0.81 36.03 1.24
CA LYS A 352 2.28 36.00 1.29
C LYS A 352 2.84 34.67 1.81
N VAL A 353 2.00 33.68 2.09
CA VAL A 353 2.43 32.35 2.52
C VAL A 353 1.86 31.32 1.56
N ARG A 354 2.70 30.41 1.05
CA ARG A 354 2.27 29.34 0.12
C ARG A 354 2.03 28.02 0.83
N GLY A 355 2.94 27.63 1.73
CA GLY A 355 2.87 26.36 2.44
C GLY A 355 3.06 26.54 3.93
N VAL A 356 2.32 25.77 4.72
CA VAL A 356 2.48 25.69 6.17
C VAL A 356 2.89 24.27 6.57
N VAL A 357 3.95 24.15 7.38
CA VAL A 357 4.32 22.93 8.09
C VAL A 357 3.87 23.07 9.54
N LEU A 358 2.76 22.42 9.89
CA LEU A 358 2.17 22.50 11.21
C LEU A 358 2.70 21.37 12.11
N ILE A 359 3.55 21.75 13.06
CA ILE A 359 4.19 20.85 14.01
C ILE A 359 3.22 20.45 15.12
N SER A 360 2.46 21.42 15.63
CA SER A 360 1.58 21.24 16.78
C SER A 360 0.51 20.17 16.55
N GLY A 361 0.29 19.32 17.55
CA GLY A 361 -0.87 18.40 17.62
C GLY A 361 -2.00 18.97 18.49
N GLY A 362 -3.04 18.18 18.74
CA GLY A 362 -4.18 18.57 19.58
C GLY A 362 -5.31 19.24 18.80
N MET A 363 -5.55 18.78 17.58
CA MET A 363 -6.57 19.21 16.61
C MET A 363 -7.29 17.98 16.04
N GLY A 364 -7.87 17.17 16.90
CA GLY A 364 -8.69 16.00 16.57
C GLY A 364 -8.20 14.66 17.12
N GLU A 365 -7.03 14.61 17.73
CA GLU A 365 -6.44 13.39 18.33
C GLU A 365 -6.94 13.15 19.77
N LYS A 366 -7.42 14.21 20.44
CA LYS A 366 -7.97 14.14 21.80
C LYS A 366 -9.42 14.58 21.84
N GLU A 367 -10.17 13.99 22.76
CA GLU A 367 -11.53 14.44 23.08
C GLU A 367 -11.52 15.93 23.46
N GLY A 368 -12.48 16.70 22.94
CA GLY A 368 -12.54 18.16 23.10
C GLY A 368 -11.74 19.00 22.09
N SER A 369 -10.92 18.39 21.21
CA SER A 369 -10.15 19.13 20.18
C SER A 369 -10.81 19.19 18.79
N ALA A 370 -12.05 18.71 18.67
CA ALA A 370 -12.79 18.64 17.42
C ALA A 370 -13.12 20.03 16.84
N ASP A 371 -13.43 21.01 17.69
CA ASP A 371 -13.73 22.39 17.28
C ASP A 371 -12.51 23.07 16.61
N THR A 372 -11.32 22.90 17.19
CA THR A 372 -10.08 23.44 16.60
C THR A 372 -9.79 22.80 15.25
N LYS A 373 -10.00 21.48 15.11
CA LYS A 373 -9.87 20.77 13.84
C LYS A 373 -10.79 21.37 12.77
N GLU A 374 -12.07 21.57 13.11
CA GLU A 374 -13.06 22.07 12.17
C GLU A 374 -12.73 23.49 11.70
N LYS A 375 -12.28 24.36 12.62
CA LYS A 375 -11.81 25.72 12.28
C LYS A 375 -10.62 25.69 11.31
N VAL A 376 -9.65 24.79 11.50
CA VAL A 376 -8.54 24.63 10.55
C VAL A 376 -9.03 24.19 9.18
N LEU A 377 -9.95 23.22 9.13
CA LEU A 377 -10.55 22.76 7.86
C LEU A 377 -11.37 23.86 7.18
N GLU A 378 -12.05 24.71 7.93
CA GLU A 378 -12.77 25.87 7.41
C GLU A 378 -11.83 26.89 6.76
N VAL A 379 -10.68 27.19 7.38
CA VAL A 379 -9.66 28.03 6.76
C VAL A 379 -9.19 27.42 5.43
N MET A 380 -9.03 26.09 5.36
CA MET A 380 -8.59 25.43 4.12
C MET A 380 -9.66 25.52 3.04
N ARG A 381 -10.92 25.25 3.38
CA ARG A 381 -12.06 25.40 2.45
C ARG A 381 -12.18 26.85 1.94
N SER A 382 -12.02 27.84 2.83
CA SER A 382 -12.03 29.26 2.48
C SER A 382 -10.87 29.65 1.55
N ALA A 383 -9.65 29.17 1.83
CA ALA A 383 -8.50 29.39 0.96
C ALA A 383 -8.73 28.80 -0.45
N ARG A 384 -9.31 27.59 -0.54
CA ARG A 384 -9.65 26.93 -1.81
C ARG A 384 -10.74 27.70 -2.58
N SER A 385 -11.80 28.15 -1.92
CA SER A 385 -12.88 28.89 -2.58
C SER A 385 -12.40 30.24 -3.15
N LYS A 386 -11.45 30.88 -2.45
CA LYS A 386 -10.75 32.09 -2.91
C LYS A 386 -9.61 31.81 -3.92
N LYS A 387 -9.41 30.56 -4.36
CA LYS A 387 -8.34 30.12 -5.27
C LYS A 387 -6.94 30.53 -4.81
N ARG A 388 -6.69 30.54 -3.50
CA ARG A 388 -5.36 30.83 -2.94
C ARG A 388 -4.41 29.66 -3.17
N GLU A 389 -3.17 29.97 -3.52
CA GLU A 389 -2.07 29.00 -3.57
C GLU A 389 -1.53 28.74 -2.15
N PHE A 390 -2.35 28.11 -1.31
CA PHE A 390 -2.08 27.92 0.12
C PHE A 390 -2.27 26.44 0.52
N ALA A 391 -1.28 25.77 1.09
CA ALA A 391 -1.40 24.37 1.53
C ALA A 391 -0.94 24.17 2.97
N LEU A 392 -1.55 23.19 3.64
CA LEU A 392 -1.21 22.81 5.01
C LEU A 392 -0.71 21.35 5.07
N SER A 393 0.57 21.19 5.41
CA SER A 393 1.19 19.92 5.73
C SER A 393 1.30 19.77 7.24
N GLY A 394 0.82 18.65 7.80
CA GLY A 394 0.93 18.39 9.22
C GLY A 394 -0.37 18.50 9.99
N GLY A 395 -0.25 19.09 11.18
CA GLY A 395 -0.97 18.69 12.38
C GLY A 395 -0.24 17.49 12.97
N ASN A 396 0.36 17.64 14.16
CA ASN A 396 1.16 16.58 14.80
C ASN A 396 2.26 16.00 13.88
N SER A 397 3.04 16.88 13.26
CA SER A 397 4.14 16.52 12.34
C SER A 397 5.50 16.79 12.99
N LEU A 398 6.53 16.03 12.59
CA LEU A 398 7.91 16.29 13.00
C LEU A 398 8.57 17.38 12.13
N GLY A 399 8.07 17.60 10.91
CA GLY A 399 8.63 18.53 9.93
C GLY A 399 9.04 17.88 8.61
N ILE A 400 9.81 18.64 7.82
CA ILE A 400 10.33 18.30 6.50
C ILE A 400 11.84 18.55 6.47
N VAL A 401 12.58 17.63 5.85
CA VAL A 401 13.95 17.84 5.39
C VAL A 401 13.97 17.81 3.87
N SER A 402 14.55 18.86 3.27
CA SER A 402 14.77 18.93 1.83
C SER A 402 16.23 19.25 1.57
N ASN A 403 16.96 18.26 1.05
CA ASN A 403 18.38 18.38 0.72
C ASN A 403 18.64 19.40 -0.40
N PRO A 404 17.85 19.46 -1.50
CA PRO A 404 18.04 20.46 -2.54
C PRO A 404 17.96 21.90 -2.04
N SER A 405 17.03 22.17 -1.10
CA SER A 405 16.89 23.49 -0.47
C SER A 405 17.79 23.69 0.74
N LYS A 406 18.50 22.66 1.22
CA LYS A 406 19.27 22.69 2.47
C LYS A 406 18.45 23.13 3.68
N VAL A 407 17.22 22.62 3.80
CA VAL A 407 16.32 22.94 4.93
C VAL A 407 16.07 21.70 5.78
N ASN A 408 16.12 21.87 7.10
CA ASN A 408 15.77 20.85 8.08
C ASN A 408 14.85 21.48 9.14
N THR A 409 13.56 21.15 9.09
CA THR A 409 12.58 21.67 10.06
C THR A 409 12.27 20.68 11.19
N LEU A 410 13.05 19.60 11.35
CA LEU A 410 12.84 18.66 12.43
C LEU A 410 13.17 19.35 13.77
N PHE A 411 12.40 19.10 14.81
CA PHE A 411 12.73 19.58 16.16
C PHE A 411 13.64 18.61 16.95
N ILE A 412 14.54 17.91 16.24
CA ILE A 412 15.53 17.00 16.84
C ILE A 412 16.89 17.68 16.91
N PRO A 413 17.48 17.87 18.11
CA PRO A 413 18.82 18.43 18.26
C PRO A 413 19.89 17.52 17.64
N ARG A 414 20.97 18.12 17.12
CA ARG A 414 22.09 17.40 16.47
C ARG A 414 22.77 16.40 17.41
N GLU A 415 22.78 16.66 18.72
CA GLU A 415 23.39 15.77 19.71
C GLU A 415 22.56 14.49 19.92
N LYS A 416 21.31 14.46 19.44
CA LYS A 416 20.42 13.30 19.54
C LYS A 416 20.40 12.45 18.27
N MET A 417 20.68 13.05 17.12
CA MET A 417 20.67 12.36 15.82
C MET A 417 21.46 13.17 14.80
N GLU A 418 22.29 12.50 14.00
CA GLU A 418 22.87 13.14 12.81
C GLU A 418 21.72 13.58 11.87
N PRO A 419 21.70 14.84 11.42
CA PRO A 419 20.66 15.28 10.50
C PRO A 419 20.80 14.51 9.17
N PRO A 420 19.68 14.12 8.53
CA PRO A 420 19.69 13.40 7.26
C PRO A 420 19.99 14.34 6.07
N LEU A 421 21.08 15.11 6.19
CA LEU A 421 21.53 16.12 5.25
C LEU A 421 22.78 15.67 4.50
N GLY A 422 22.89 16.12 3.25
CA GLY A 422 23.91 15.73 2.30
C GLY A 422 23.52 14.49 1.50
N GLU A 423 24.49 13.95 0.78
CA GLU A 423 24.33 12.78 -0.08
C GLU A 423 25.29 11.67 0.36
N THR A 424 24.86 10.42 0.19
CA THR A 424 25.75 9.25 0.29
C THR A 424 26.09 8.84 -1.14
N MET A 425 27.32 9.11 -1.60
CA MET A 425 27.72 8.92 -3.00
C MET A 425 27.48 7.52 -3.57
N SER A 426 27.54 6.49 -2.73
CA SER A 426 27.30 5.10 -3.11
C SER A 426 25.81 4.72 -3.14
N HIS A 427 24.90 5.60 -2.72
CA HIS A 427 23.47 5.35 -2.67
C HIS A 427 22.73 6.05 -3.80
N ALA A 428 21.66 5.42 -4.26
CA ALA A 428 20.68 6.01 -5.15
C ALA A 428 19.91 7.14 -4.44
N PRO A 429 19.57 8.24 -5.13
CA PRO A 429 18.71 9.26 -4.56
C PRO A 429 17.31 8.70 -4.27
N THR A 430 16.83 8.87 -3.04
CA THR A 430 15.53 8.37 -2.60
C THR A 430 14.69 9.45 -1.94
N ALA A 431 13.40 9.22 -1.77
CA ALA A 431 12.52 10.03 -0.94
C ALA A 431 11.81 9.19 0.13
N PHE A 432 11.53 9.78 1.28
CA PHE A 432 10.84 9.12 2.38
C PHE A 432 9.70 10.00 2.88
N VAL A 433 8.46 9.55 2.68
CA VAL A 433 7.24 10.23 3.09
C VAL A 433 6.53 9.39 4.14
N SER A 434 6.21 9.93 5.30
CA SER A 434 5.64 9.16 6.40
C SER A 434 4.56 9.92 7.12
N GLN A 435 3.48 9.24 7.47
CA GLN A 435 2.50 9.79 8.39
C GLN A 435 3.06 9.89 9.83
N SER A 436 3.90 8.93 10.24
CA SER A 436 4.52 8.89 11.57
C SER A 436 5.92 9.50 11.57
N GLY A 437 6.11 10.58 12.33
CA GLY A 437 7.43 11.20 12.52
C GLY A 437 8.37 10.36 13.39
N ALA A 438 7.84 9.67 14.41
CA ALA A 438 8.63 8.79 15.28
C ALA A 438 9.21 7.60 14.50
N PHE A 439 8.45 7.06 13.55
CA PHE A 439 8.94 5.99 12.67
C PHE A 439 10.12 6.47 11.81
N VAL A 440 10.03 7.67 11.24
CA VAL A 440 11.09 8.24 10.39
C VAL A 440 12.41 8.36 11.14
N ILE A 441 12.41 8.96 12.34
CA ILE A 441 13.65 9.10 13.13
C ILE A 441 14.17 7.75 13.64
N SER A 442 13.30 6.75 13.83
CA SER A 442 13.73 5.40 14.17
C SER A 442 14.48 4.75 13.00
N VAL A 443 13.99 4.89 11.77
CA VAL A 443 14.68 4.38 10.57
C VAL A 443 15.98 5.13 10.33
N LEU A 444 15.95 6.47 10.36
CA LEU A 444 17.14 7.30 10.13
C LEU A 444 18.25 7.06 11.16
N SER A 445 17.90 6.89 12.45
CA SER A 445 18.89 6.63 13.50
C SER A 445 19.57 5.26 13.38
N LYS A 446 18.87 4.24 12.87
CA LYS A 446 19.45 2.93 12.56
C LYS A 446 20.29 2.93 11.29
N GLN A 447 20.01 3.85 10.37
CA GLN A 447 20.63 3.93 9.04
C GLN A 447 21.18 5.34 8.76
N PRO A 448 22.25 5.80 9.44
CA PRO A 448 22.76 7.18 9.30
C PRO A 448 23.24 7.54 7.88
N ARG A 449 23.52 6.54 7.03
CA ARG A 449 23.86 6.71 5.60
C ARG A 449 22.64 6.87 4.71
N PHE A 450 21.44 6.60 5.22
CA PHE A 450 20.20 6.83 4.50
C PHE A 450 19.87 8.32 4.60
N LYS A 451 20.17 9.05 3.53
CA LYS A 451 20.00 10.51 3.41
C LYS A 451 19.05 10.80 2.25
N PRO A 452 17.72 10.71 2.44
CA PRO A 452 16.75 10.96 1.39
C PRO A 452 16.84 12.40 0.86
N VAL A 453 16.66 12.59 -0.44
CA VAL A 453 16.54 13.92 -1.07
C VAL A 453 15.40 14.72 -0.41
N TYR A 454 14.28 14.04 -0.17
CA TYR A 454 13.13 14.55 0.57
C TYR A 454 12.80 13.59 1.71
N CYS A 455 12.72 14.11 2.93
CA CYS A 455 12.21 13.39 4.09
C CYS A 455 11.04 14.18 4.68
N VAL A 456 9.82 13.68 4.51
CA VAL A 456 8.58 14.41 4.80
C VAL A 456 7.79 13.66 5.86
N THR A 457 7.40 14.36 6.92
CA THR A 457 6.46 13.84 7.92
C THR A 457 5.13 14.56 7.81
N VAL A 458 4.05 13.84 7.47
CA VAL A 458 2.77 14.43 7.10
C VAL A 458 1.81 14.57 8.29
N GLY A 459 2.01 13.79 9.36
CA GLY A 459 1.18 13.85 10.56
C GLY A 459 -0.29 13.51 10.28
N ASN A 460 -1.21 14.32 10.76
CA ASN A 460 -2.65 14.08 10.68
C ASN A 460 -3.23 14.18 9.26
N GLN A 461 -2.42 14.61 8.28
CA GLN A 461 -2.83 14.83 6.89
C GLN A 461 -4.02 15.79 6.76
N MET A 462 -4.08 16.89 7.54
CA MET A 462 -5.28 17.75 7.61
C MET A 462 -5.71 18.28 6.23
N ASP A 463 -4.76 18.62 5.36
CA ASP A 463 -4.96 19.04 3.96
C ASP A 463 -4.09 18.22 3.00
N VAL A 464 -2.75 18.37 3.07
CA VAL A 464 -1.80 17.57 2.27
C VAL A 464 -1.64 16.16 2.85
N THR A 465 -1.62 15.14 2.00
CA THR A 465 -1.47 13.72 2.36
C THR A 465 -0.14 13.14 1.90
N VAL A 466 0.18 11.92 2.37
CA VAL A 466 1.30 11.12 1.84
C VAL A 466 1.17 10.95 0.32
N ALA A 467 -0.04 10.69 -0.18
CA ALA A 467 -0.28 10.47 -1.60
C ALA A 467 0.01 11.74 -2.44
N ASP A 468 -0.35 12.93 -1.95
CA ASP A 468 -0.05 14.20 -2.65
C ASP A 468 1.47 14.42 -2.75
N TYR A 469 2.21 14.18 -1.67
CA TYR A 469 3.68 14.29 -1.71
C TYR A 469 4.31 13.29 -2.67
N VAL A 470 3.88 12.02 -2.62
CA VAL A 470 4.38 10.99 -3.54
C VAL A 470 4.11 11.40 -4.99
N GLU A 471 2.90 11.86 -5.31
CA GLU A 471 2.53 12.34 -6.66
C GLU A 471 3.42 13.48 -7.18
N ARG A 472 3.86 14.40 -6.30
CA ARG A 472 4.83 15.45 -6.66
C ARG A 472 6.24 14.90 -6.81
N ILE A 473 6.69 14.09 -5.85
CA ILE A 473 8.06 13.55 -5.82
C ILE A 473 8.34 12.66 -7.03
N VAL A 474 7.38 11.87 -7.51
CA VAL A 474 7.60 10.99 -8.67
C VAL A 474 7.86 11.74 -9.98
N GLN A 475 7.57 13.05 -10.04
CA GLN A 475 7.94 13.90 -11.17
C GLN A 475 9.44 14.17 -11.24
N ASP A 476 10.15 14.07 -10.11
CA ASP A 476 11.60 14.23 -10.04
C ASP A 476 12.29 12.94 -10.51
N GLN A 477 12.90 13.00 -11.69
CA GLN A 477 13.56 11.85 -12.34
C GLN A 477 14.89 11.45 -11.67
N SER A 478 15.44 12.32 -10.80
CA SER A 478 16.63 11.99 -10.01
C SER A 478 16.33 10.92 -8.96
N ILE A 479 15.11 10.91 -8.40
CA ILE A 479 14.66 9.97 -7.38
C ILE A 479 14.48 8.59 -7.98
N LYS A 480 15.17 7.58 -7.43
CA LYS A 480 15.14 6.18 -7.88
C LYS A 480 14.20 5.30 -7.06
N ALA A 481 13.94 5.67 -5.82
CA ALA A 481 12.97 5.00 -4.97
C ALA A 481 12.25 5.98 -4.05
N VAL A 482 10.96 5.74 -3.82
CA VAL A 482 10.13 6.46 -2.85
C VAL A 482 9.66 5.46 -1.79
N PHE A 483 9.73 5.85 -0.53
CA PHE A 483 9.24 5.04 0.60
C PHE A 483 8.09 5.77 1.29
N ALA A 484 7.00 5.06 1.54
CA ALA A 484 5.78 5.60 2.11
C ALA A 484 5.35 4.79 3.35
N TYR A 485 5.14 5.47 4.48
CA TYR A 485 4.47 4.89 5.64
C TYR A 485 3.09 5.52 5.80
N VAL A 486 2.04 4.68 5.74
CA VAL A 486 0.64 5.12 5.67
C VAL A 486 -0.17 4.50 6.80
N GLU A 487 -0.84 5.34 7.58
CA GLU A 487 -1.76 4.90 8.64
C GLU A 487 -3.22 4.91 8.17
N GLY A 488 -3.56 5.83 7.27
CA GLY A 488 -4.88 5.91 6.66
C GLY A 488 -4.83 6.64 5.32
N LEU A 489 -5.70 6.22 4.41
CA LEU A 489 -5.88 6.83 3.10
C LEU A 489 -7.10 7.75 3.13
N LYS A 490 -6.95 8.97 2.64
CA LYS A 490 -8.08 9.87 2.34
C LYS A 490 -8.66 9.54 0.97
N GLU A 491 -9.69 10.30 0.60
CA GLU A 491 -10.35 10.17 -0.68
C GLU A 491 -9.34 10.30 -1.84
N SER A 492 -9.39 9.34 -2.77
CA SER A 492 -8.47 9.19 -3.92
C SER A 492 -7.00 8.93 -3.63
N ASP A 493 -6.54 8.90 -2.38
CA ASP A 493 -5.12 8.66 -2.05
C ASP A 493 -4.63 7.31 -2.57
N GLY A 494 -5.48 6.29 -2.50
CA GLY A 494 -5.16 4.95 -3.01
C GLY A 494 -4.93 4.93 -4.51
N LEU A 495 -5.77 5.62 -5.28
CA LEU A 495 -5.59 5.77 -6.73
C LEU A 495 -4.33 6.56 -7.09
N LYS A 496 -4.05 7.66 -6.36
CA LYS A 496 -2.81 8.45 -6.55
C LYS A 496 -1.57 7.60 -6.32
N LEU A 497 -1.54 6.82 -5.23
CA LEU A 497 -0.43 5.90 -4.95
C LEU A 497 -0.30 4.80 -6.00
N ALA A 498 -1.41 4.26 -6.52
CA ALA A 498 -1.38 3.27 -7.59
C ALA A 498 -0.86 3.85 -8.92
N ALA A 499 -1.25 5.07 -9.25
CA ALA A 499 -0.73 5.80 -10.42
C ALA A 499 0.78 6.07 -10.27
N ALA A 500 1.21 6.53 -9.09
CA ALA A 500 2.62 6.75 -8.78
C ALA A 500 3.45 5.46 -8.86
N ALA A 501 2.94 4.36 -8.31
CA ALA A 501 3.57 3.04 -8.40
C ALA A 501 3.75 2.59 -9.87
N SER A 502 2.69 2.71 -10.66
CA SER A 502 2.70 2.32 -12.07
C SER A 502 3.69 3.14 -12.88
N LYS A 503 3.73 4.46 -12.65
CA LYS A 503 4.69 5.38 -13.28
C LYS A 503 6.13 5.05 -12.90
N LEU A 504 6.40 4.90 -11.60
CA LEU A 504 7.74 4.54 -11.13
C LEU A 504 8.19 3.21 -11.73
N ARG A 505 7.33 2.19 -11.73
CA ARG A 505 7.65 0.89 -12.34
C ARG A 505 7.99 1.02 -13.83
N ALA A 506 7.22 1.79 -14.59
CA ALA A 506 7.47 2.01 -16.02
C ALA A 506 8.85 2.65 -16.28
N ASP A 507 9.29 3.52 -15.37
CA ASP A 507 10.60 4.18 -15.43
C ASP A 507 11.73 3.33 -14.81
N GLY A 508 11.48 2.09 -14.38
CA GLY A 508 12.44 1.25 -13.68
C GLY A 508 12.77 1.70 -12.25
N ARG A 509 11.95 2.59 -11.69
CA ARG A 509 12.01 3.13 -10.33
C ARG A 509 11.04 2.41 -9.41
N ARG A 510 11.11 2.69 -8.10
CA ARG A 510 10.46 1.84 -7.08
C ARG A 510 9.63 2.64 -6.07
N LEU A 511 8.51 2.07 -5.63
CA LEU A 511 7.70 2.56 -4.51
C LEU A 511 7.60 1.47 -3.45
N GLY A 512 8.15 1.71 -2.27
CA GLY A 512 7.97 0.87 -1.09
C GLY A 512 6.90 1.47 -0.17
N VAL A 513 5.92 0.68 0.27
CA VAL A 513 4.83 1.14 1.13
C VAL A 513 4.68 0.22 2.33
N TYR A 514 4.57 0.79 3.52
CA TYR A 514 4.09 0.07 4.70
C TYR A 514 2.76 0.68 5.16
N PHE A 515 1.77 -0.19 5.35
CA PHE A 515 0.50 0.19 5.97
C PHE A 515 0.50 -0.19 7.45
N ALA A 516 0.21 0.80 8.31
CA ALA A 516 -0.15 0.52 9.68
C ALA A 516 -1.63 0.09 9.75
N GLY A 517 -2.03 -0.55 10.86
CA GLY A 517 -3.44 -0.91 11.05
C GLY A 517 -3.94 -2.03 10.12
N ARG A 518 -3.10 -3.03 9.81
CA ARG A 518 -3.45 -4.12 8.88
C ARG A 518 -4.38 -5.19 9.46
N THR A 519 -4.56 -5.19 10.77
CA THR A 519 -5.42 -6.11 11.51
C THR A 519 -6.43 -5.31 12.33
N PRO A 520 -7.58 -5.88 12.75
CA PRO A 520 -8.53 -5.16 13.60
C PRO A 520 -7.91 -4.56 14.87
N ALA A 521 -7.00 -5.30 15.50
CA ALA A 521 -6.23 -4.81 16.65
C ALA A 521 -5.30 -3.64 16.27
N GLY A 522 -4.62 -3.74 15.13
CA GLY A 522 -3.82 -2.67 14.58
C GLY A 522 -4.64 -1.42 14.25
N GLN A 523 -5.79 -1.57 13.58
CA GLN A 523 -6.68 -0.46 13.22
C GLN A 523 -7.08 0.31 14.47
N LYS A 524 -7.48 -0.39 15.53
CA LYS A 524 -7.82 0.22 16.82
C LYS A 524 -6.66 1.01 17.43
N ALA A 525 -5.43 0.51 17.31
CA ALA A 525 -4.24 1.21 17.82
C ALA A 525 -3.95 2.51 17.04
N VAL A 526 -4.10 2.48 15.72
CA VAL A 526 -3.79 3.63 14.85
C VAL A 526 -4.88 4.71 14.92
N MET A 527 -6.16 4.32 15.09
CA MET A 527 -7.29 5.26 15.25
C MET A 527 -7.13 6.24 16.43
N GLY A 528 -6.38 5.86 17.47
CA GLY A 528 -6.10 6.75 18.61
C GLY A 528 -5.06 7.84 18.33
N HIS A 529 -4.28 7.71 17.25
CA HIS A 529 -3.20 8.63 16.90
C HIS A 529 -3.53 9.52 15.71
N THR A 530 -4.38 9.06 14.79
CA THR A 530 -4.76 9.81 13.59
C THR A 530 -6.27 9.74 13.36
N ALA A 531 -6.90 10.88 13.06
CA ALA A 531 -8.34 10.97 12.82
C ALA A 531 -8.79 10.42 11.44
N SER A 532 -8.00 9.51 10.85
CA SER A 532 -8.27 8.86 9.56
C SER A 532 -8.84 7.46 9.78
N ILE A 533 -9.92 7.15 9.06
CA ILE A 533 -10.50 5.79 9.02
C ILE A 533 -9.48 4.88 8.35
N ALA A 534 -9.11 3.78 9.01
CA ALA A 534 -8.28 2.75 8.40
C ALA A 534 -9.00 2.21 7.16
N GLY A 535 -8.40 2.38 5.98
CA GLY A 535 -8.92 1.81 4.74
C GLY A 535 -8.85 0.28 4.76
N ASP A 536 -9.53 -0.37 3.82
CA ASP A 536 -9.41 -1.82 3.66
C ASP A 536 -8.00 -2.17 3.17
N PHE A 537 -7.16 -2.66 4.10
CA PHE A 537 -5.78 -3.04 3.81
C PHE A 537 -5.70 -4.13 2.73
N ALA A 538 -6.67 -5.05 2.65
CA ALA A 538 -6.66 -6.10 1.64
C ALA A 538 -6.81 -5.49 0.23
N VAL A 539 -7.70 -4.50 0.09
CA VAL A 539 -7.83 -3.73 -1.17
C VAL A 539 -6.53 -2.98 -1.46
N ALA A 540 -6.03 -2.21 -0.49
CA ALA A 540 -4.83 -1.40 -0.70
C ALA A 540 -3.62 -2.24 -1.11
N ARG A 541 -3.41 -3.39 -0.45
CA ARG A 541 -2.37 -4.35 -0.79
C ARG A 541 -2.54 -4.88 -2.20
N ALA A 542 -3.74 -5.37 -2.55
CA ALA A 542 -4.00 -5.97 -3.86
C ALA A 542 -3.77 -4.96 -5.00
N VAL A 543 -4.31 -3.74 -4.85
CA VAL A 543 -4.23 -2.69 -5.86
C VAL A 543 -2.79 -2.19 -6.04
N LEU A 544 -2.10 -1.85 -4.96
CA LEU A 544 -0.75 -1.29 -5.03
C LEU A 544 0.29 -2.32 -5.48
N SER A 545 0.16 -3.59 -5.05
CA SER A 545 1.05 -4.65 -5.52
C SER A 545 0.90 -4.87 -7.03
N ARG A 546 -0.34 -4.87 -7.55
CA ARG A 546 -0.60 -4.97 -9.00
C ARG A 546 -0.03 -3.77 -9.78
N ALA A 547 -0.12 -2.57 -9.18
CA ALA A 547 0.47 -1.36 -9.73
C ALA A 547 2.01 -1.37 -9.73
N GLY A 548 2.63 -2.29 -8.99
CA GLY A 548 4.09 -2.46 -8.94
C GLY A 548 4.76 -1.88 -7.70
N ALA A 549 3.99 -1.48 -6.68
CA ALA A 549 4.56 -1.10 -5.40
C ALA A 549 4.97 -2.34 -4.60
N TYR A 550 6.08 -2.22 -3.87
CA TYR A 550 6.44 -3.17 -2.83
C TYR A 550 5.63 -2.85 -1.56
N VAL A 551 4.64 -3.67 -1.24
CA VAL A 551 3.83 -3.52 -0.02
C VAL A 551 4.42 -4.41 1.07
N ALA A 552 5.09 -3.80 2.05
CA ALA A 552 5.81 -4.50 3.11
C ALA A 552 4.86 -5.18 4.11
N ASP A 553 5.17 -6.43 4.47
CA ASP A 553 4.40 -7.23 5.43
C ASP A 553 4.89 -7.04 6.88
N THR A 554 6.05 -6.46 7.10
CA THR A 554 6.57 -6.12 8.41
C THR A 554 7.35 -4.80 8.34
N LEU A 555 7.62 -4.18 9.49
CA LEU A 555 8.51 -3.02 9.54
C LEU A 555 9.94 -3.40 9.12
N GLU A 556 10.35 -4.63 9.42
CA GLU A 556 11.63 -5.19 8.99
C GLU A 556 11.71 -5.33 7.47
N ASP A 557 10.65 -5.83 6.82
CA ASP A 557 10.53 -5.89 5.36
C ASP A 557 10.64 -4.51 4.71
N PHE A 558 10.06 -3.49 5.34
CA PHE A 558 10.17 -2.11 4.88
C PHE A 558 11.59 -1.57 5.03
N GLU A 559 12.22 -1.73 6.20
CA GLU A 559 13.62 -1.30 6.45
C GLU A 559 14.62 -2.02 5.53
N ASN A 560 14.40 -3.32 5.26
CA ASN A 560 15.18 -4.12 4.31
C ASN A 560 15.09 -3.55 2.89
N TYR A 561 13.88 -3.16 2.48
CA TYR A 561 13.66 -2.57 1.15
C TYR A 561 14.25 -1.16 1.04
N VAL A 562 14.19 -0.37 2.11
CA VAL A 562 14.87 0.93 2.21
C VAL A 562 16.36 0.75 1.95
N GLN A 563 17.01 -0.18 2.65
CA GLN A 563 18.43 -0.44 2.50
C GLN A 563 18.78 -0.91 1.08
N LEU A 564 18.04 -1.90 0.57
CA LEU A 564 18.30 -2.48 -0.75
C LEU A 564 18.09 -1.47 -1.88
N CYS A 565 17.02 -0.68 -1.84
CA CYS A 565 16.78 0.36 -2.84
C CYS A 565 17.73 1.55 -2.71
N SER A 566 18.21 1.86 -1.50
CA SER A 566 19.24 2.88 -1.31
C SER A 566 20.55 2.46 -1.97
N CYS A 567 21.00 1.21 -1.78
CA CYS A 567 22.27 0.74 -2.35
C CYS A 567 22.16 0.40 -3.84
N CYS A 568 21.04 -0.22 -4.26
CA CYS A 568 20.90 -0.82 -5.60
C CYS A 568 19.90 -0.08 -6.49
N GLY A 569 19.23 0.98 -6.03
CA GLY A 569 18.12 1.62 -6.74
C GLY A 569 18.47 2.17 -8.13
N SER A 570 19.73 2.56 -8.33
CA SER A 570 20.27 3.02 -9.62
C SER A 570 20.66 1.88 -10.57
N LEU A 571 20.69 0.64 -10.08
CA LEU A 571 21.03 -0.54 -10.87
C LEU A 571 19.81 -1.06 -11.62
N LYS A 572 20.07 -1.73 -12.75
CA LYS A 572 19.04 -2.45 -13.49
C LYS A 572 18.43 -3.51 -12.57
N ALA A 573 17.10 -3.53 -12.45
CA ALA A 573 16.42 -4.57 -11.71
C ALA A 573 16.78 -5.95 -12.29
N PRO A 574 17.22 -6.91 -11.46
CA PRO A 574 17.63 -8.23 -11.93
C PRO A 574 16.41 -9.03 -12.45
N SER A 575 16.67 -10.05 -13.28
CA SER A 575 15.71 -11.10 -13.65
C SER A 575 15.62 -12.19 -12.59
N GLY A 576 16.59 -12.29 -11.70
CA GLY A 576 16.55 -13.15 -10.52
C GLY A 576 17.43 -14.40 -10.61
N LYS A 577 18.41 -14.41 -11.53
CA LYS A 577 19.43 -15.46 -11.60
C LYS A 577 20.48 -15.17 -10.54
N LEU A 578 20.30 -15.77 -9.37
CA LEU A 578 21.12 -15.56 -8.19
C LEU A 578 22.32 -16.50 -8.19
N PHE A 579 23.52 -15.96 -7.91
CA PHE A 579 24.63 -16.73 -7.37
C PHE A 579 24.77 -16.51 -5.87
N ALA A 580 24.80 -17.59 -5.09
CA ALA A 580 24.91 -17.53 -3.63
C ALA A 580 26.26 -18.10 -3.20
N LEU A 581 27.07 -17.29 -2.50
CA LEU A 581 28.40 -17.64 -2.01
C LEU A 581 28.47 -17.49 -0.49
N SER A 582 28.98 -18.50 0.20
CA SER A 582 29.31 -18.43 1.63
C SER A 582 30.58 -19.22 1.93
N ASN A 583 31.16 -19.03 3.11
CA ASN A 583 32.18 -19.91 3.69
C ASN A 583 31.57 -20.87 4.75
N ALA A 584 30.24 -21.00 4.80
CA ALA A 584 29.55 -21.87 5.74
C ALA A 584 28.34 -22.57 5.10
N GLY A 585 28.21 -23.86 5.38
CA GLY A 585 27.14 -24.70 4.85
C GLY A 585 25.74 -24.30 5.32
N PHE A 586 25.59 -23.82 6.57
CA PHE A 586 24.27 -23.41 7.07
C PHE A 586 23.72 -22.17 6.35
N GLU A 587 24.58 -21.21 6.00
CA GLU A 587 24.19 -20.02 5.23
C GLU A 587 23.81 -20.41 3.80
N SER A 588 24.57 -21.32 3.20
CA SER A 588 24.27 -21.88 1.88
C SER A 588 22.91 -22.59 1.86
N ALA A 589 22.62 -23.39 2.89
CA ALA A 589 21.32 -24.04 3.06
C ALA A 589 20.20 -23.02 3.29
N ALA A 590 20.39 -22.03 4.17
CA ALA A 590 19.41 -20.99 4.44
C ALA A 590 19.07 -20.15 3.20
N MET A 591 20.07 -19.85 2.36
CA MET A 591 19.84 -19.17 1.09
C MET A 591 18.99 -20.02 0.15
N ALA A 592 19.30 -21.33 0.02
CA ALA A 592 18.55 -22.25 -0.83
C ALA A 592 17.10 -22.47 -0.35
N ASP A 593 16.88 -22.64 0.95
CA ASP A 593 15.56 -22.86 1.55
C ASP A 593 14.58 -21.70 1.31
N ASN A 594 15.11 -20.50 1.07
CA ASN A 594 14.31 -19.31 0.79
C ASN A 594 14.03 -19.09 -0.71
N ILE A 595 14.45 -20.01 -1.58
CA ILE A 595 14.11 -20.01 -3.00
C ILE A 595 12.86 -20.85 -3.24
N THR A 596 11.75 -20.18 -3.55
CA THR A 596 10.48 -20.86 -3.84
C THR A 596 10.42 -21.30 -5.30
N PRO A 597 9.99 -22.54 -5.62
CA PRO A 597 9.75 -22.96 -7.01
C PRO A 597 8.78 -22.02 -7.73
N GLY A 598 9.19 -21.50 -8.88
CA GLY A 598 8.42 -20.49 -9.64
C GLY A 598 8.37 -19.11 -8.99
N GLY A 599 9.21 -18.86 -7.97
CA GLY A 599 9.39 -17.56 -7.34
C GLY A 599 10.27 -16.62 -8.17
N ALA A 600 10.51 -15.42 -7.63
CA ALA A 600 11.26 -14.36 -8.31
C ALA A 600 12.77 -14.66 -8.43
N LEU A 601 13.33 -15.50 -7.56
CA LEU A 601 14.74 -15.89 -7.60
C LEU A 601 14.88 -17.35 -8.01
N VAL A 602 15.95 -17.65 -8.73
CA VAL A 602 16.38 -19.01 -9.10
C VAL A 602 17.87 -19.16 -8.88
N LEU A 603 18.31 -20.38 -8.58
CA LEU A 603 19.72 -20.73 -8.36
C LEU A 603 20.23 -21.63 -9.50
N PRO A 604 20.51 -21.07 -10.69
CA PRO A 604 21.03 -21.87 -11.80
C PRO A 604 22.44 -22.38 -11.47
N GLN A 605 22.71 -23.65 -11.80
CA GLN A 605 24.05 -24.21 -11.65
C GLN A 605 25.03 -23.53 -12.61
N PRO A 606 26.32 -23.40 -12.25
CA PRO A 606 27.33 -22.82 -13.12
C PRO A 606 27.45 -23.59 -14.44
N GLU A 607 27.54 -22.86 -15.55
CA GLU A 607 27.86 -23.47 -16.86
C GLU A 607 29.28 -24.06 -16.87
N PRO A 608 29.60 -25.03 -17.75
CA PRO A 608 30.86 -25.77 -17.69
C PRO A 608 32.13 -24.88 -17.66
N ALA A 609 32.14 -23.76 -18.37
CA ALA A 609 33.28 -22.85 -18.41
C ALA A 609 33.52 -22.17 -17.05
N LEU A 610 32.48 -21.58 -16.46
CA LEU A 610 32.56 -20.98 -15.13
C LEU A 610 32.82 -22.07 -14.07
N ALA A 611 32.21 -23.24 -14.19
CA ALA A 611 32.43 -24.33 -13.26
C ALA A 611 33.91 -24.76 -13.20
N ALA A 612 34.57 -24.84 -14.36
CA ALA A 612 36.00 -25.14 -14.45
C ALA A 612 36.88 -24.03 -13.85
N GLU A 613 36.55 -22.76 -14.10
CA GLU A 613 37.26 -21.62 -13.50
C GLU A 613 37.14 -21.60 -11.98
N LEU A 614 35.93 -21.79 -11.44
CA LEU A 614 35.70 -21.89 -10.00
C LEU A 614 36.46 -23.06 -9.38
N ALA A 615 36.51 -24.22 -10.04
CA ALA A 615 37.27 -25.37 -9.57
C ALA A 615 38.78 -25.09 -9.49
N GLU A 616 39.35 -24.39 -10.47
CA GLU A 616 40.77 -24.03 -10.45
C GLU A 616 41.09 -22.98 -9.38
N ILE A 617 40.18 -22.04 -9.11
CA ILE A 617 40.29 -21.11 -7.97
C ILE A 617 40.30 -21.90 -6.65
N LEU A 618 39.34 -22.80 -6.45
CA LEU A 618 39.29 -23.64 -5.24
C LEU A 618 40.59 -24.44 -5.05
N LYS A 619 41.14 -25.00 -6.12
CA LYS A 619 42.42 -25.73 -6.11
C LYS A 619 43.61 -24.83 -5.79
N THR A 620 43.66 -23.62 -6.34
CA THR A 620 44.72 -22.62 -6.05
C THR A 620 44.77 -22.30 -4.56
N HIS A 621 43.61 -22.22 -3.91
CA HIS A 621 43.48 -21.99 -2.46
C HIS A 621 43.45 -23.29 -1.63
N ARG A 622 43.68 -24.47 -2.23
CA ARG A 622 43.70 -25.80 -1.59
C ARG A 622 42.38 -26.17 -0.89
N LEU A 623 41.26 -25.82 -1.51
CA LEU A 623 39.90 -26.09 -1.04
C LEU A 623 39.22 -27.22 -1.82
N ASP A 624 39.79 -27.64 -2.94
CA ASP A 624 39.22 -28.63 -3.90
C ASP A 624 39.03 -30.03 -3.31
N SER A 625 39.75 -30.38 -2.24
CA SER A 625 39.56 -31.66 -1.56
C SER A 625 38.28 -31.76 -0.74
N ILE A 626 37.63 -30.63 -0.45
CA ILE A 626 36.47 -30.53 0.46
C ILE A 626 35.30 -29.69 -0.07
N VAL A 627 35.48 -28.97 -1.19
CA VAL A 627 34.46 -28.12 -1.79
C VAL A 627 34.20 -28.54 -3.24
N ASP A 628 32.94 -28.85 -3.54
CA ASP A 628 32.46 -29.05 -4.91
C ASP A 628 31.88 -27.76 -5.48
N VAL A 629 32.10 -27.54 -6.79
CA VAL A 629 31.51 -26.40 -7.51
C VAL A 629 30.02 -26.63 -7.74
N LYS A 630 29.19 -25.81 -7.09
CA LYS A 630 27.73 -25.78 -7.22
C LYS A 630 27.19 -24.41 -6.81
N ASN A 631 25.91 -24.16 -7.06
CA ASN A 631 25.20 -22.97 -6.57
C ASN A 631 24.01 -23.40 -5.69
N PRO A 632 23.95 -23.02 -4.40
CA PRO A 632 24.89 -22.16 -3.66
C PRO A 632 26.27 -22.79 -3.42
N LEU A 633 27.32 -21.97 -3.43
CA LEU A 633 28.71 -22.40 -3.19
C LEU A 633 29.09 -22.20 -1.72
N ASP A 634 29.34 -23.30 -1.01
CA ASP A 634 29.96 -23.32 0.32
C ASP A 634 31.48 -23.47 0.17
N ALA A 635 32.20 -22.36 0.29
CA ALA A 635 33.64 -22.28 0.17
C ALA A 635 34.40 -22.72 1.43
N THR A 636 33.73 -23.29 2.44
CA THR A 636 34.27 -23.76 3.74
C THR A 636 34.87 -22.65 4.63
N PRO A 637 34.89 -22.81 5.98
CA PRO A 637 35.51 -21.82 6.87
C PRO A 637 37.00 -21.58 6.62
N MET A 638 37.66 -22.47 5.86
CA MET A 638 39.07 -22.34 5.47
C MET A 638 39.30 -21.36 4.31
N ALA A 639 38.25 -20.85 3.64
CA ALA A 639 38.40 -19.87 2.57
C ALA A 639 38.88 -18.51 3.12
N PRO A 640 40.06 -18.02 2.70
CA PRO A 640 40.51 -16.67 3.02
C PRO A 640 39.76 -15.61 2.20
N ASP A 641 39.91 -14.34 2.59
CA ASP A 641 39.37 -13.19 1.85
C ASP A 641 39.72 -13.23 0.35
N ALA A 642 40.95 -13.66 0.01
CA ALA A 642 41.42 -13.78 -1.38
C ALA A 642 40.63 -14.80 -2.20
N ALA A 643 40.30 -15.96 -1.62
CA ALA A 643 39.51 -17.00 -2.29
C ALA A 643 38.09 -16.49 -2.58
N LEU A 644 37.43 -15.92 -1.57
CA LEU A 644 36.08 -15.36 -1.73
C LEU A 644 36.04 -14.23 -2.75
N LEU A 645 37.08 -13.40 -2.80
CA LEU A 645 37.23 -12.32 -3.79
C LEU A 645 37.41 -12.84 -5.21
N GLU A 646 38.25 -13.86 -5.42
CA GLU A 646 38.49 -14.46 -6.74
C GLU A 646 37.26 -15.21 -7.25
N LEU A 647 36.60 -15.98 -6.39
CA LEU A 647 35.31 -16.63 -6.71
C LEU A 647 34.26 -15.58 -7.10
N SER A 648 34.13 -14.50 -6.33
CA SER A 648 33.20 -13.41 -6.64
C SER A 648 33.55 -12.74 -7.97
N ARG A 649 34.83 -12.54 -8.27
CA ARG A 649 35.28 -11.94 -9.54
C ARG A 649 34.90 -12.81 -10.75
N ALA A 650 35.14 -14.12 -10.68
CA ALA A 650 34.80 -15.06 -11.74
C ALA A 650 33.28 -15.07 -12.01
N VAL A 651 32.48 -15.13 -10.94
CA VAL A 651 31.01 -15.10 -11.04
C VAL A 651 30.51 -13.80 -11.67
N LEU A 652 31.01 -12.65 -11.19
CA LEU A 652 30.61 -11.34 -11.71
C LEU A 652 31.05 -11.14 -13.18
N ALA A 653 32.14 -11.78 -13.61
CA ALA A 653 32.65 -11.69 -14.99
C ALA A 653 31.89 -12.61 -15.97
N ALA A 654 31.26 -13.69 -15.48
CA ALA A 654 30.58 -14.66 -16.34
C ALA A 654 29.25 -14.16 -16.93
N GLU A 655 28.68 -13.07 -16.41
CA GLU A 655 27.39 -12.48 -16.83
C GLU A 655 26.17 -13.43 -16.83
N ALA A 656 26.34 -14.69 -16.41
CA ALA A 656 25.29 -15.70 -16.30
C ALA A 656 24.30 -15.41 -15.14
N TYR A 657 24.73 -14.60 -14.18
CA TYR A 657 23.99 -14.20 -12.98
C TYR A 657 23.80 -12.69 -12.98
N ASP A 658 22.61 -12.24 -12.55
CA ASP A 658 22.27 -10.83 -12.50
C ASP A 658 22.02 -10.29 -11.08
N CYS A 659 22.23 -11.14 -10.08
CA CYS A 659 22.38 -10.74 -8.69
C CYS A 659 23.25 -11.75 -7.94
N MET A 660 23.90 -11.30 -6.87
CA MET A 660 24.77 -12.13 -6.03
C MET A 660 24.49 -11.88 -4.55
N ILE A 661 24.53 -12.94 -3.74
CA ILE A 661 24.60 -12.83 -2.27
C ILE A 661 25.94 -13.43 -1.83
N ILE A 662 26.68 -12.68 -1.02
CA ILE A 662 27.94 -13.10 -0.39
C ILE A 662 27.71 -13.08 1.13
N SER A 663 27.71 -14.25 1.76
CA SER A 663 27.40 -14.42 3.19
C SER A 663 28.58 -15.02 3.96
N PRO A 664 29.66 -14.27 4.25
CA PRO A 664 30.75 -14.80 5.04
C PRO A 664 30.40 -14.82 6.53
N VAL A 665 30.65 -15.96 7.18
CA VAL A 665 30.72 -16.08 8.63
C VAL A 665 32.09 -15.55 9.07
N PRO A 666 32.15 -14.40 9.77
CA PRO A 666 33.38 -13.63 9.92
C PRO A 666 34.31 -14.14 11.03
N LEU A 667 33.93 -15.20 11.75
CA LEU A 667 34.65 -15.72 12.92
C LEU A 667 35.91 -16.54 12.56
N THR A 668 36.11 -16.83 11.28
CA THR A 668 37.24 -17.65 10.84
C THR A 668 38.57 -16.88 10.94
N PRO A 669 39.66 -17.49 11.42
CA PRO A 669 40.95 -16.81 11.59
C PRO A 669 41.66 -16.47 10.27
N VAL A 670 41.15 -16.93 9.13
CA VAL A 670 41.73 -16.68 7.80
C VAL A 670 41.13 -15.46 7.07
N MET A 671 40.23 -14.72 7.73
CA MET A 671 39.61 -13.50 7.22
C MET A 671 39.97 -12.28 8.07
N LYS A 672 39.94 -11.08 7.49
CA LYS A 672 40.12 -9.82 8.21
C LYS A 672 38.77 -9.16 8.47
N THR A 673 38.26 -9.32 9.68
CA THR A 673 36.86 -9.01 10.00
C THR A 673 36.70 -8.14 11.24
N LEU A 674 37.77 -7.91 12.00
CA LEU A 674 37.78 -7.04 13.18
C LEU A 674 38.35 -5.65 12.85
N ALA A 675 37.85 -4.64 13.55
CA ALA A 675 38.36 -3.26 13.42
C ALA A 675 39.87 -3.16 13.72
N SER A 676 40.38 -3.98 14.65
CA SER A 676 41.80 -4.04 15.02
C SER A 676 42.71 -4.59 13.91
N GLU A 677 42.16 -5.26 12.90
CA GLU A 677 42.93 -5.89 11.81
C GLU A 677 43.14 -4.97 10.61
N GLY A 678 42.52 -3.78 10.62
CA GLY A 678 42.51 -2.86 9.48
C GLY A 678 41.56 -3.33 8.39
N LEU A 679 40.36 -2.74 8.35
CA LEU A 679 39.31 -3.12 7.40
C LEU A 679 39.52 -2.55 5.99
N ASP A 680 40.53 -1.70 5.78
CA ASP A 680 40.93 -1.16 4.48
C ASP A 680 41.33 -2.26 3.47
N LYS A 681 41.80 -3.40 3.97
CA LYS A 681 42.19 -4.58 3.16
C LYS A 681 41.29 -5.79 3.35
N SER A 682 40.11 -5.59 3.95
CA SER A 682 39.12 -6.64 4.15
C SER A 682 38.37 -7.00 2.86
N LEU A 683 37.68 -8.14 2.86
CA LEU A 683 36.84 -8.58 1.74
C LEU A 683 35.85 -7.51 1.23
N PRO A 684 35.06 -6.79 2.07
CA PRO A 684 34.18 -5.71 1.61
C PRO A 684 34.88 -4.61 0.81
N SER A 685 36.04 -4.16 1.29
CA SER A 685 36.85 -3.11 0.64
C SER A 685 37.36 -3.58 -0.73
N ALA A 686 37.75 -4.85 -0.84
CA ALA A 686 38.21 -5.44 -2.08
C ALA A 686 37.07 -5.72 -3.09
N LEU A 687 35.86 -6.03 -2.59
CA LEU A 687 34.66 -6.23 -3.41
C LEU A 687 34.11 -4.91 -3.99
N ALA A 688 34.24 -3.79 -3.28
CA ALA A 688 33.71 -2.48 -3.71
C ALA A 688 33.97 -2.13 -5.19
N PRO A 689 35.21 -2.18 -5.73
CA PRO A 689 35.44 -1.90 -7.15
C PRO A 689 34.86 -2.95 -8.10
N LEU A 690 34.70 -4.20 -7.67
CA LEU A 690 34.06 -5.25 -8.48
C LEU A 690 32.56 -5.01 -8.58
N CYS A 691 31.89 -4.75 -7.45
CA CYS A 691 30.46 -4.46 -7.41
C CYS A 691 30.12 -3.24 -8.26
N ARG A 692 30.91 -2.17 -8.17
CA ARG A 692 30.73 -0.96 -8.99
C ARG A 692 30.86 -1.23 -10.50
N ARG A 693 31.77 -2.12 -10.91
CA ARG A 693 31.95 -2.47 -12.33
C ARG A 693 30.87 -3.41 -12.85
N ALA A 694 30.46 -4.38 -12.03
CA ALA A 694 29.48 -5.39 -12.44
C ALA A 694 28.09 -4.80 -12.73
N GLY A 695 27.73 -3.70 -12.05
CA GLY A 695 26.45 -3.01 -12.31
C GLY A 695 25.21 -3.82 -11.93
N ILE A 696 25.38 -4.87 -11.12
CA ILE A 696 24.31 -5.74 -10.62
C ILE A 696 24.26 -5.71 -9.08
N PRO A 697 23.10 -6.03 -8.46
CA PRO A 697 23.00 -6.10 -7.01
C PRO A 697 23.92 -7.18 -6.41
N VAL A 698 24.88 -6.75 -5.59
CA VAL A 698 25.71 -7.64 -4.74
C VAL A 698 25.35 -7.39 -3.29
N VAL A 699 24.63 -8.33 -2.69
CA VAL A 699 24.16 -8.27 -1.31
C VAL A 699 25.17 -8.92 -0.39
N PHE A 700 25.52 -8.24 0.69
CA PHE A 700 26.42 -8.76 1.71
C PHE A 700 25.61 -9.22 2.93
N CYS A 701 25.92 -10.38 3.48
CA CYS A 701 25.24 -10.89 4.67
C CYS A 701 26.26 -11.35 5.71
N VAL A 702 26.09 -10.90 6.96
CA VAL A 702 27.03 -11.19 8.04
C VAL A 702 26.22 -11.67 9.24
N ALA A 703 26.04 -12.98 9.35
CA ALA A 703 25.35 -13.63 10.48
C ALA A 703 26.26 -13.67 11.73
N ALA A 704 26.57 -12.49 12.27
CA ALA A 704 27.41 -12.35 13.45
C ALA A 704 27.02 -11.15 14.33
N GLY A 705 27.47 -11.20 15.59
CA GLY A 705 27.12 -10.22 16.63
C GLY A 705 27.83 -8.87 16.50
N PRO A 706 27.60 -7.96 17.49
CA PRO A 706 28.02 -6.56 17.43
C PRO A 706 29.51 -6.29 17.26
N LEU A 707 30.37 -7.27 17.60
CA LEU A 707 31.81 -7.18 17.40
C LEU A 707 32.19 -6.93 15.92
N TYR A 708 31.34 -7.39 15.00
CA TYR A 708 31.54 -7.30 13.54
C TYR A 708 30.76 -6.13 12.90
N ASP A 709 30.20 -5.22 13.71
CA ASP A 709 29.54 -4.01 13.20
C ASP A 709 30.46 -3.14 12.33
N PRO A 710 31.76 -2.95 12.67
CA PRO A 710 32.69 -2.25 11.79
C PRO A 710 32.87 -2.91 10.42
N PHE A 711 32.85 -4.25 10.34
CA PHE A 711 32.93 -5.00 9.08
C PHE A 711 31.69 -4.80 8.22
N CYS A 712 30.51 -4.79 8.86
CA CYS A 712 29.25 -4.45 8.19
C CYS A 712 29.25 -2.99 7.70
N ALA A 713 29.76 -2.06 8.50
CA ALA A 713 29.87 -0.66 8.12
C ALA A 713 30.80 -0.47 6.91
N ALA A 714 31.92 -1.20 6.83
CA ALA A 714 32.81 -1.20 5.67
C ALA A 714 32.11 -1.69 4.38
N ALA A 715 31.25 -2.72 4.49
CA ALA A 715 30.43 -3.17 3.35
C ALA A 715 29.37 -2.13 2.94
N GLN A 716 28.75 -1.43 3.89
CA GLN A 716 27.85 -0.32 3.59
C GLN A 716 28.57 0.87 2.95
N GLU A 717 29.80 1.19 3.39
CA GLU A 717 30.66 2.20 2.77
C GLU A 717 31.01 1.86 1.32
N ALA A 718 31.22 0.58 1.06
CA ALA A 718 31.42 0.05 -0.29
C ALA A 718 30.17 0.15 -1.19
N GLY A 719 29.01 0.52 -0.64
CA GLY A 719 27.74 0.64 -1.37
C GLY A 719 26.97 -0.67 -1.47
N MET A 720 27.31 -1.69 -0.67
CA MET A 720 26.57 -2.95 -0.64
C MET A 720 25.45 -2.89 0.41
N PRO A 721 24.24 -3.41 0.12
CA PRO A 721 23.25 -3.64 1.15
C PRO A 721 23.73 -4.79 2.05
N VAL A 722 23.60 -4.61 3.36
CA VAL A 722 24.14 -5.51 4.39
C VAL A 722 23.03 -6.05 5.28
N PHE A 723 22.90 -7.37 5.32
CA PHE A 723 21.94 -8.08 6.16
C PHE A 723 22.65 -8.87 7.27
N ARG A 724 21.91 -9.23 8.31
CA ARG A 724 22.41 -10.06 9.43
C ARG A 724 21.93 -11.51 9.39
N SER A 725 21.19 -11.86 8.34
CA SER A 725 20.63 -13.20 8.17
C SER A 725 20.35 -13.48 6.70
N ALA A 726 20.73 -14.66 6.21
CA ALA A 726 20.60 -15.04 4.81
C ALA A 726 19.14 -15.12 4.34
N ASP A 727 18.24 -15.62 5.19
CA ASP A 727 16.80 -15.66 4.91
C ASP A 727 16.21 -14.27 4.62
N ARG A 728 16.66 -13.25 5.37
CA ARG A 728 16.28 -11.85 5.15
C ARG A 728 16.87 -11.31 3.85
N ALA A 729 18.15 -11.58 3.58
CA ALA A 729 18.81 -11.15 2.35
C ALA A 729 18.10 -11.70 1.10
N VAL A 730 17.79 -13.00 1.08
CA VAL A 730 17.09 -13.65 -0.05
C VAL A 730 15.69 -13.09 -0.21
N ARG A 731 14.91 -12.96 0.88
CA ARG A 731 13.54 -12.42 0.82
C ARG A 731 13.51 -10.96 0.33
N ALA A 732 14.41 -10.12 0.83
CA ALA A 732 14.52 -8.73 0.40
C ALA A 732 14.95 -8.62 -1.07
N LEU A 733 15.92 -9.43 -1.50
CA LEU A 733 16.37 -9.45 -2.89
C LEU A 733 15.28 -9.95 -3.84
N ALA A 734 14.50 -10.96 -3.44
CA ALA A 734 13.36 -11.47 -4.20
C ALA A 734 12.32 -10.37 -4.48
N ALA A 735 12.07 -9.49 -3.51
CA ALA A 735 11.18 -8.35 -3.66
C ALA A 735 11.72 -7.23 -4.57
N PHE A 736 13.03 -7.21 -4.82
CA PHE A 736 13.70 -6.19 -5.64
C PHE A 736 13.81 -6.58 -7.12
N VAL A 737 13.67 -7.88 -7.42
CA VAL A 737 13.69 -8.44 -8.78
C VAL A 737 12.50 -7.92 -9.58
N ARG A 738 12.65 -7.83 -10.91
CA ARG A 738 11.54 -7.46 -11.80
C ARG A 738 10.36 -8.43 -11.59
N PRO A 739 9.12 -7.94 -11.40
CA PRO A 739 7.96 -8.78 -11.56
C PRO A 739 7.96 -9.37 -12.97
N ALA A 740 7.74 -10.68 -13.08
CA ALA A 740 7.66 -11.41 -14.35
C ALA A 740 6.50 -10.92 -15.23
#